data_AF-A0A969P939-F1
#
_entry.id   AF-A0A969P939-F1
#
_cell.length_a   1.000
_cell.length_b   1.000
_cell.length_c   1.000
_cell.angle_alpha   90.00
_cell.angle_beta   90.00
_cell.angle_gamma   90.00
#
_symmetry.space_group_name_H-M   'P 1'
#
loop_
_entity.id
_entity.type
_entity.pdbx_description
1 polymer ?
#
loop_
_entity_poly.entity_id
_entity_poly.type
_entity_poly.pdbx_seq_one_letter_code
_entity_poly.pdbx_strand_id
1 'polypeptide(L)'
;MRASQALSGEIVLEKLLTTLMTLLIENAGAERGCLILETQGKFTIAAEGTADPASTVVLQSAPMDQDVSRTVPTAIVNYVARTQDSVVLSHATQDYRFSQDAYILNQQPKSILCTPLVYQGKRSGILYLENNLTTGAFTSERLEILQFLSTQAAISIDNAQLYNRLEQRVQERTNELTQTNDRLHAEILERQRSEQVLRLIVEGTAVVTGADFFRSLVRSLAEALNVRYALISGCVDASLMRVRTVAFWQGDEFGDNFEYDLVGTPCEQVINGKGCQFYARDVQSLFPDDGILEDWQAESYLGIALLNSAGQILGHLAVLDDQPMPNKLRDQSVLEIFAARAATEMERKRAEEALRMSEEKFSTAFRSSPDAMTISTLDDGRCIEVNDSCLQMLGYRREEMIGQSALELGVWARPEDRDTIKHLLQDQGSIAQVEFWFRRKSGELFPGLYSAEIIQLDDRPCLLSVTTDITALKQAEKALERLAEIGELAAMIVHEVRNPLTTISMGLTAFKRLQLSERFQEYLALALDESDRLQRLLNQILLYARPQLLQRSELELSGFIADTLNTLQAMPAASGKHLNFAGTSEPVTISGDRDKLKQVVINLVTNACEAVEEGNGVTVSLQNIDSHQVCIQIHNGGAPIPATVLLKLTKPFFTTKSSGNGLGLAIVKRIVEAHQGELRIESSAAAGTTVKVMLPLAIADSH
;
A
#
# COMPACT_ATOMS: atom_id res chain seq x y z
N MET A 1 -60.33 16.11 80.62
CA MET A 1 -58.95 15.70 80.28
C MET A 1 -58.85 14.32 79.63
N ARG A 2 -59.39 13.22 80.22
CA ARG A 2 -59.29 11.86 79.63
C ARG A 2 -59.80 11.76 78.18
N ALA A 3 -60.93 12.40 77.86
CA ALA A 3 -61.49 12.43 76.50
C ALA A 3 -60.55 13.09 75.45
N SER A 4 -59.87 14.18 75.83
CA SER A 4 -58.93 14.86 74.92
C SER A 4 -57.66 14.05 74.66
N GLN A 5 -57.18 13.32 75.67
CA GLN A 5 -56.00 12.45 75.52
C GLN A 5 -56.29 11.24 74.63
N ALA A 6 -57.49 10.68 74.72
CA ALA A 6 -57.93 9.60 73.84
C ALA A 6 -57.97 10.05 72.37
N LEU A 7 -58.42 11.29 72.10
CA LEU A 7 -58.49 11.85 70.75
C LEU A 7 -57.12 12.23 70.17
N SER A 8 -56.17 12.68 71.00
CA SER A 8 -54.84 13.09 70.51
C SER A 8 -53.92 11.91 70.17
N GLY A 9 -54.20 10.72 70.69
CA GLY A 9 -53.36 9.53 70.51
C GLY A 9 -53.69 8.69 69.28
N GLU A 10 -54.80 8.97 68.60
CA GLU A 10 -55.29 8.14 67.49
C GLU A 10 -54.95 8.78 66.13
N ILE A 11 -54.14 8.08 65.35
CA ILE A 11 -53.65 8.55 64.03
C ILE A 11 -54.48 7.92 62.90
N VAL A 12 -55.14 6.79 63.17
CA VAL A 12 -56.01 6.11 62.20
C VAL A 12 -57.36 6.79 62.19
N LEU A 13 -57.71 7.43 61.05
CA LEU A 13 -58.93 8.22 60.90
C LEU A 13 -60.19 7.45 61.31
N GLU A 14 -60.34 6.18 60.92
CA GLU A 14 -61.52 5.36 61.25
C GLU A 14 -61.71 5.18 62.77
N LYS A 15 -60.65 4.79 63.49
CA LYS A 15 -60.68 4.60 64.94
C LYS A 15 -60.90 5.92 65.68
N LEU A 16 -60.32 7.00 65.16
CA LEU A 16 -60.50 8.35 65.68
C LEU A 16 -61.97 8.77 65.60
N LEU A 17 -62.61 8.58 64.46
CA LEU A 17 -64.02 8.94 64.24
C LEU A 17 -64.97 8.18 65.17
N THR A 18 -64.75 6.88 65.37
CA THR A 18 -65.54 6.08 66.31
C THR A 18 -65.41 6.62 67.73
N THR A 19 -64.19 6.82 68.20
CA THR A 19 -63.91 7.30 69.56
C THR A 19 -64.50 8.70 69.80
N LEU A 20 -64.40 9.56 68.79
CA LEU A 20 -64.91 10.92 68.79
C LEU A 20 -66.45 10.96 68.85
N MET A 21 -67.13 10.13 68.06
CA MET A 21 -68.59 10.06 68.08
C MET A 21 -69.12 9.60 69.44
N THR A 22 -68.54 8.53 70.01
CA THR A 22 -68.93 8.03 71.34
C THR A 22 -68.76 9.12 72.41
N LEU A 23 -67.60 9.77 72.44
CA LEU A 23 -67.32 10.83 73.42
C LEU A 23 -68.25 12.04 73.25
N LEU A 24 -68.53 12.47 72.01
CA LEU A 24 -69.38 13.64 71.76
C LEU A 24 -70.84 13.36 72.13
N ILE A 25 -71.36 12.17 71.83
CA ILE A 25 -72.73 11.78 72.19
C ILE A 25 -72.88 11.70 73.72
N GLU A 26 -71.96 11.03 74.41
CA GLU A 26 -71.97 10.89 75.87
C GLU A 26 -71.88 12.24 76.58
N ASN A 27 -70.92 13.09 76.21
CA ASN A 27 -70.70 14.37 76.88
C ASN A 27 -71.79 15.40 76.56
N ALA A 28 -72.44 15.30 75.39
CA ALA A 28 -73.60 16.14 75.06
C ALA A 28 -74.89 15.70 75.77
N GLY A 29 -74.96 14.44 76.19
CA GLY A 29 -76.22 13.78 76.53
C GLY A 29 -77.16 13.71 75.32
N ALA A 30 -76.60 13.47 74.13
CA ALA A 30 -77.35 13.22 72.91
C ALA A 30 -77.78 11.75 72.87
N GLU A 31 -78.87 11.45 72.16
CA GLU A 31 -79.29 10.07 71.89
C GLU A 31 -78.72 9.57 70.56
N ARG A 32 -78.51 10.49 69.62
CA ARG A 32 -77.95 10.22 68.31
C ARG A 32 -77.10 11.40 67.84
N GLY A 33 -76.06 11.08 67.09
CA GLY A 33 -75.16 12.06 66.50
C GLY A 33 -74.69 11.65 65.12
N CYS A 34 -74.36 12.64 64.30
CA CYS A 34 -73.74 12.46 62.99
C CYS A 34 -72.57 13.42 62.85
N LEU A 35 -71.44 12.91 62.38
CA LEU A 35 -70.30 13.71 61.98
C LEU A 35 -70.23 13.82 60.46
N ILE A 36 -70.15 15.05 59.98
CA ILE A 36 -70.16 15.40 58.57
C ILE A 36 -68.81 16.04 58.26
N LEU A 37 -68.03 15.42 57.37
CA LEU A 37 -66.74 15.94 56.94
C LEU A 37 -66.80 16.44 55.51
N GLU A 38 -65.96 17.41 55.20
CA GLU A 38 -65.80 17.93 53.84
C GLU A 38 -64.69 17.18 53.13
N THR A 39 -65.02 16.50 52.03
CA THR A 39 -64.07 15.81 51.16
C THR A 39 -64.22 16.36 49.75
N GLN A 40 -63.14 16.91 49.18
CA GLN A 40 -63.13 17.52 47.83
C GLN A 40 -64.26 18.54 47.57
N GLY A 41 -64.63 19.34 48.58
CA GLY A 41 -65.67 20.37 48.47
C GLY A 41 -67.12 19.85 48.58
N LYS A 42 -67.32 18.57 48.89
CA LYS A 42 -68.63 17.98 49.19
C LYS A 42 -68.69 17.52 50.65
N PHE A 43 -69.83 17.73 51.29
CA PHE A 43 -70.09 17.19 52.61
C PHE A 43 -70.54 15.74 52.51
N THR A 44 -69.94 14.89 53.32
CA THR A 44 -70.28 13.47 53.43
C THR A 44 -70.40 13.10 54.90
N ILE A 45 -71.39 12.28 55.25
CA ILE A 45 -71.48 11.72 56.60
C ILE A 45 -70.31 10.76 56.77
N ALA A 46 -69.40 11.07 57.70
CA ALA A 46 -68.20 10.30 57.97
C ALA A 46 -68.41 9.29 59.10
N ALA A 47 -69.29 9.61 60.05
CA ALA A 47 -69.67 8.68 61.11
C ALA A 47 -71.07 9.02 61.64
N GLU A 48 -71.79 7.99 62.07
CA GLU A 48 -73.08 8.09 62.75
C GLU A 48 -73.03 7.21 64.01
N GLY A 49 -73.63 7.66 65.10
CA GLY A 49 -73.68 6.88 66.33
C GLY A 49 -74.91 7.20 67.17
N THR A 50 -75.23 6.29 68.09
CA THR A 50 -76.27 6.51 69.11
C THR A 50 -75.66 6.42 70.52
N ALA A 51 -76.48 6.62 71.55
CA ALA A 51 -76.05 6.52 72.95
C ALA A 51 -75.47 5.13 73.32
N ASP A 52 -75.72 4.08 72.52
CA ASP A 52 -75.00 2.81 72.63
C ASP A 52 -73.67 2.86 71.87
N PRO A 53 -72.49 2.79 72.54
CA PRO A 53 -71.19 2.85 71.88
C PRO A 53 -70.97 1.77 70.81
N ALA A 54 -71.65 0.62 70.91
CA ALA A 54 -71.55 -0.48 69.94
C ALA A 54 -72.31 -0.20 68.63
N SER A 55 -73.12 0.85 68.59
CA SER A 55 -73.94 1.25 67.43
C SER A 55 -73.27 2.28 66.52
N THR A 56 -72.05 2.73 66.84
CA THR A 56 -71.33 3.71 66.03
C THR A 56 -70.83 3.07 64.73
N VAL A 57 -71.27 3.61 63.59
CA VAL A 57 -70.89 3.18 62.25
C VAL A 57 -70.06 4.28 61.59
N VAL A 58 -68.81 3.95 61.22
CA VAL A 58 -67.99 4.82 60.38
C VAL A 58 -68.38 4.56 58.92
N LEU A 59 -68.76 5.63 58.22
CA LEU A 59 -69.20 5.55 56.83
C LEU A 59 -68.05 6.01 55.93
N GLN A 60 -67.68 5.21 54.93
CA GLN A 60 -66.70 5.58 53.90
C GLN A 60 -67.30 6.60 52.93
N SER A 61 -67.58 7.81 53.43
CA SER A 61 -67.99 8.99 52.66
C SER A 61 -69.25 8.80 51.80
N ALA A 62 -70.39 8.53 52.43
CA ALA A 62 -71.68 8.53 51.74
C ALA A 62 -72.00 9.95 51.18
N PRO A 63 -72.21 10.12 49.86
CA PRO A 63 -72.52 11.42 49.26
C PRO A 63 -73.84 11.98 49.78
N MET A 64 -73.90 13.30 50.01
CA MET A 64 -75.17 14.01 50.27
C MET A 64 -76.02 14.14 48.98
N ASP A 65 -76.61 13.03 48.51
CA ASP A 65 -77.65 13.02 47.48
C ASP A 65 -79.04 12.69 48.09
N GLN A 66 -80.11 12.72 47.28
CA GLN A 66 -81.53 12.89 47.66
C GLN A 66 -82.12 11.97 48.76
N ASP A 67 -81.43 10.90 49.20
CA ASP A 67 -81.87 10.02 50.30
C ASP A 67 -81.44 10.50 51.72
N VAL A 68 -80.59 11.52 51.84
CA VAL A 68 -80.05 12.00 53.14
C VAL A 68 -81.02 12.90 53.94
N SER A 69 -82.16 13.34 53.36
CA SER A 69 -83.20 14.07 54.11
C SER A 69 -83.86 13.24 55.22
N ARG A 70 -83.52 11.94 55.30
CA ARG A 70 -83.95 11.01 56.34
C ARG A 70 -82.93 10.81 57.47
N THR A 71 -81.71 11.34 57.34
CA THR A 71 -80.60 11.05 58.27
C THR A 71 -80.22 12.25 59.13
N VAL A 72 -80.22 13.48 58.58
CA VAL A 72 -80.01 14.74 59.32
C VAL A 72 -80.85 15.90 58.72
N PRO A 73 -81.20 16.94 59.49
CA PRO A 73 -81.86 18.13 58.97
C PRO A 73 -80.93 18.96 58.06
N THR A 74 -81.16 18.86 56.75
CA THR A 74 -80.32 19.51 55.73
C THR A 74 -80.32 21.03 55.84
N ALA A 75 -81.43 21.66 56.23
CA ALA A 75 -81.51 23.12 56.40
C ALA A 75 -80.59 23.61 57.53
N ILE A 76 -80.50 22.86 58.62
CA ILE A 76 -79.63 23.19 59.76
C ILE A 76 -78.16 22.96 59.39
N VAL A 77 -77.83 21.82 58.80
CA VAL A 77 -76.45 21.51 58.36
C VAL A 77 -75.94 22.55 57.37
N ASN A 78 -76.74 22.92 56.36
CA ASN A 78 -76.36 23.94 55.38
C ASN A 78 -76.24 25.34 55.97
N TYR A 79 -77.08 25.67 56.96
CA TYR A 79 -76.94 26.92 57.71
C TYR A 79 -75.59 26.99 58.42
N VAL A 80 -75.28 25.98 59.24
CA VAL A 80 -74.01 25.89 59.99
C VAL A 80 -72.81 25.83 59.03
N ALA A 81 -72.93 25.11 57.91
CA ALA A 81 -71.92 25.07 56.86
C ALA A 81 -71.60 26.47 56.31
N ARG A 82 -72.63 27.29 56.07
CA ARG A 82 -72.49 28.60 55.44
C ARG A 82 -72.07 29.69 56.42
N THR A 83 -72.61 29.69 57.64
CA THR A 83 -72.37 30.76 58.62
C THR A 83 -71.24 30.45 59.59
N GLN A 84 -70.88 29.18 59.77
CA GLN A 84 -70.00 28.70 60.85
C GLN A 84 -70.52 29.03 62.26
N ASP A 85 -71.80 29.38 62.40
CA ASP A 85 -72.45 29.59 63.70
C ASP A 85 -73.13 28.31 64.18
N SER A 86 -73.03 28.03 65.47
CA SER A 86 -73.73 26.88 66.08
C SER A 86 -75.23 27.14 66.20
N VAL A 87 -76.04 26.12 65.92
CA VAL A 87 -77.50 26.14 66.10
C VAL A 87 -77.85 25.25 67.28
N VAL A 88 -78.50 25.84 68.30
CA VAL A 88 -79.01 25.11 69.47
C VAL A 88 -80.52 25.34 69.54
N LEU A 89 -81.29 24.26 69.43
CA LEU A 89 -82.75 24.28 69.51
C LEU A 89 -83.20 23.54 70.77
N SER A 90 -83.70 24.29 71.75
CA SER A 90 -84.28 23.69 72.96
C SER A 90 -85.62 22.99 72.70
N HIS A 91 -86.36 23.45 71.68
CA HIS A 91 -87.63 22.88 71.19
C HIS A 91 -87.59 22.81 69.66
N ALA A 92 -87.05 21.72 69.11
CA ALA A 92 -86.75 21.66 67.67
C ALA A 92 -88.00 21.69 66.77
N THR A 93 -89.13 21.10 67.19
CA THR A 93 -90.39 21.11 66.43
C THR A 93 -91.15 22.45 66.47
N GLN A 94 -90.74 23.39 67.33
CA GLN A 94 -91.40 24.69 67.49
C GLN A 94 -90.56 25.88 66.99
N ASP A 95 -89.33 25.65 66.52
CA ASP A 95 -88.46 26.73 66.01
C ASP A 95 -88.96 27.21 64.63
N TYR A 96 -89.23 28.50 64.53
CA TYR A 96 -89.80 29.12 63.31
C TYR A 96 -88.86 29.07 62.08
N ARG A 97 -87.56 28.84 62.27
CA ARG A 97 -86.56 28.85 61.18
C ARG A 97 -86.40 27.47 60.54
N PHE A 98 -86.59 26.41 61.32
CA PHE A 98 -86.21 25.06 60.90
C PHE A 98 -87.34 24.02 61.03
N SER A 99 -88.47 24.33 61.68
CA SER A 99 -89.60 23.40 61.88
C SER A 99 -90.22 22.82 60.61
N GLN A 100 -89.99 23.43 59.44
CA GLN A 100 -90.44 22.92 58.14
C GLN A 100 -89.45 21.95 57.45
N ASP A 101 -88.28 21.69 58.04
CA ASP A 101 -87.34 20.71 57.48
C ASP A 101 -87.95 19.29 57.53
N ALA A 102 -87.87 18.56 56.41
CA ALA A 102 -88.47 17.24 56.25
C ALA A 102 -88.01 16.24 57.32
N TYR A 103 -86.76 16.33 57.77
CA TYR A 103 -86.24 15.46 58.81
C TYR A 103 -86.90 15.77 60.16
N ILE A 104 -87.02 17.05 60.52
CA ILE A 104 -87.61 17.48 61.81
C ILE A 104 -89.09 17.14 61.87
N LEU A 105 -89.82 17.29 60.76
CA LEU A 105 -91.22 16.89 60.66
C LEU A 105 -91.43 15.39 60.87
N ASN A 106 -90.54 14.57 60.31
CA ASN A 106 -90.65 13.11 60.34
C ASN A 106 -90.16 12.49 61.66
N GLN A 107 -88.98 12.90 62.14
CA GLN A 107 -88.34 12.30 63.32
C GLN A 107 -88.73 12.98 64.63
N GLN A 108 -89.32 14.19 64.56
CA GLN A 108 -89.75 14.99 65.71
C GLN A 108 -88.76 15.02 66.89
N PRO A 109 -87.49 15.39 66.66
CA PRO A 109 -86.54 15.52 67.74
C PRO A 109 -86.99 16.60 68.73
N LYS A 110 -86.74 16.39 70.03
CA LYS A 110 -87.13 17.37 71.07
C LYS A 110 -86.14 18.52 71.15
N SER A 111 -84.84 18.21 71.06
CA SER A 111 -83.79 19.21 71.02
C SER A 111 -82.69 18.83 70.02
N ILE A 112 -82.06 19.84 69.43
CA ILE A 112 -81.00 19.69 68.41
C ILE A 112 -79.83 20.59 68.76
N LEU A 113 -78.62 20.09 68.55
CA LEU A 113 -77.37 20.85 68.50
C LEU A 113 -76.68 20.55 67.17
N CYS A 114 -76.36 21.60 66.42
CA CYS A 114 -75.53 21.49 65.22
C CYS A 114 -74.42 22.53 65.32
N THR A 115 -73.16 22.09 65.34
CA THR A 115 -71.99 22.94 65.59
C THR A 115 -70.88 22.63 64.59
N PRO A 116 -70.15 23.63 64.08
CA PRO A 116 -69.04 23.37 63.17
C PRO A 116 -67.79 22.95 63.96
N LEU A 117 -67.06 21.98 63.41
CA LEU A 117 -65.72 21.65 63.87
C LEU A 117 -64.73 22.60 63.20
N VAL A 118 -64.22 23.58 63.94
CA VAL A 118 -63.30 24.61 63.42
C VAL A 118 -61.96 24.55 64.13
N TYR A 119 -60.88 24.54 63.37
CA TYR A 119 -59.51 24.69 63.86
C TYR A 119 -58.77 25.75 63.03
N GLN A 120 -58.13 26.71 63.70
CA GLN A 120 -57.44 27.85 63.06
C GLN A 120 -58.27 28.61 62.00
N GLY A 121 -59.58 28.78 62.25
CA GLY A 121 -60.50 29.45 61.32
C GLY A 121 -60.93 28.60 60.11
N LYS A 122 -60.40 27.38 59.96
CA LYS A 122 -60.79 26.43 58.93
C LYS A 122 -61.77 25.42 59.51
N ARG A 123 -62.91 25.23 58.85
CA ARG A 123 -63.89 24.21 59.21
C ARG A 123 -63.40 22.84 58.72
N SER A 124 -63.15 21.92 59.64
CA SER A 124 -62.80 20.52 59.35
C SER A 124 -64.04 19.63 59.20
N GLY A 125 -65.20 20.04 59.74
CA GLY A 125 -66.46 19.29 59.66
C GLY A 125 -67.63 19.98 60.35
N ILE A 126 -68.75 19.27 60.47
CA ILE A 126 -69.97 19.67 61.18
C ILE A 126 -70.41 18.51 62.05
N LEU A 127 -70.71 18.80 63.30
CA LEU A 127 -71.27 17.85 64.26
C LEU A 127 -72.75 18.14 64.45
N TYR A 128 -73.58 17.14 64.16
CA TYR A 128 -75.01 17.14 64.44
C TYR A 128 -75.30 16.20 65.61
N LEU A 129 -76.11 16.65 66.55
CA LEU A 129 -76.54 15.90 67.74
C LEU A 129 -78.02 16.16 68.00
N GLU A 130 -78.75 15.12 68.37
CA GLU A 130 -80.18 15.20 68.71
C GLU A 130 -80.51 14.42 69.97
N ASN A 131 -81.59 14.84 70.64
CA ASN A 131 -82.14 14.16 71.80
C ASN A 131 -83.68 14.12 71.69
N ASN A 132 -84.26 12.93 71.79
CA ASN A 132 -85.70 12.70 71.65
C ASN A 132 -86.42 12.55 73.01
N LEU A 133 -85.67 12.50 74.11
CA LEU A 133 -86.19 12.28 75.45
C LEU A 133 -86.58 13.58 76.17
N THR A 134 -85.76 14.64 76.05
CA THR A 134 -85.99 15.93 76.73
C THR A 134 -85.84 17.13 75.81
N THR A 135 -86.66 18.17 76.06
CA THR A 135 -86.41 19.51 75.53
C THR A 135 -85.27 20.14 76.31
N GLY A 136 -84.49 21.02 75.67
CA GLY A 136 -83.34 21.69 76.29
C GLY A 136 -82.21 20.78 76.76
N ALA A 137 -81.97 19.62 76.11
CA ALA A 137 -80.93 18.67 76.53
C ALA A 137 -79.49 19.26 76.49
N PHE A 138 -79.27 20.26 75.64
CA PHE A 138 -77.98 20.92 75.42
C PHE A 138 -77.89 22.21 76.25
N THR A 139 -77.48 22.07 77.52
CA THR A 139 -77.29 23.20 78.44
C THR A 139 -75.97 23.94 78.18
N SER A 140 -75.85 25.19 78.65
CA SER A 140 -74.64 26.01 78.46
C SER A 140 -73.36 25.33 78.97
N GLU A 141 -73.42 24.62 80.11
CA GLU A 141 -72.28 23.87 80.67
C GLU A 141 -71.82 22.72 79.74
N ARG A 142 -72.77 22.00 79.11
CA ARG A 142 -72.44 20.94 78.14
C ARG A 142 -71.91 21.52 76.83
N LEU A 143 -72.42 22.67 76.39
CA LEU A 143 -71.94 23.36 75.20
C LEU A 143 -70.47 23.79 75.33
N GLU A 144 -70.04 24.25 76.51
CA GLU A 144 -68.63 24.58 76.77
C GLU A 144 -67.71 23.37 76.62
N ILE A 145 -68.12 22.21 77.17
CA ILE A 145 -67.36 20.95 77.04
C ILE A 145 -67.32 20.50 75.58
N LEU A 146 -68.45 20.59 74.86
CA LEU A 146 -68.53 20.21 73.45
C LEU A 146 -67.72 21.13 72.55
N GLN A 147 -67.64 22.43 72.84
CA GLN A 147 -66.82 23.37 72.08
C GLN A 147 -65.33 23.03 72.21
N PHE A 148 -64.88 22.67 73.42
CA PHE A 148 -63.53 22.18 73.65
C PHE A 148 -63.25 20.87 72.90
N LEU A 149 -64.14 19.87 73.03
CA LEU A 149 -64.00 18.59 72.33
C LEU A 149 -64.06 18.74 70.81
N SER A 150 -64.90 19.65 70.29
CA SER A 150 -65.04 19.94 68.85
C SER A 150 -63.76 20.55 68.27
N THR A 151 -63.07 21.39 69.04
CA THR A 151 -61.77 21.95 68.63
C THR A 151 -60.69 20.85 68.59
N GLN A 152 -60.64 19.99 69.60
CA GLN A 152 -59.70 18.86 69.63
C GLN A 152 -59.99 17.83 68.53
N ALA A 153 -61.26 17.56 68.28
CA ALA A 153 -61.75 16.75 67.17
C ALA A 153 -61.24 17.28 65.82
N ALA A 154 -61.38 18.60 65.58
CA ALA A 154 -60.92 19.23 64.36
C ALA A 154 -59.39 19.08 64.15
N ILE A 155 -58.60 19.16 65.23
CA ILE A 155 -57.13 18.97 65.20
C ILE A 155 -56.78 17.53 64.85
N SER A 156 -57.35 16.55 65.55
CA SER A 156 -57.00 15.14 65.34
C SER A 156 -57.38 14.65 63.95
N ILE A 157 -58.51 15.13 63.41
CA ILE A 157 -58.95 14.77 62.06
C ILE A 157 -58.00 15.34 61.00
N ASP A 158 -57.58 16.60 61.13
CA ASP A 158 -56.62 17.22 60.20
C ASP A 158 -55.26 16.52 60.26
N ASN A 159 -54.79 16.17 61.47
CA ASN A 159 -53.57 15.40 61.66
C ASN A 159 -53.64 14.01 61.01
N ALA A 160 -54.68 13.23 61.26
CA ALA A 160 -54.86 11.91 60.66
C ALA A 160 -54.89 11.98 59.11
N GLN A 161 -55.56 12.99 58.55
CA GLN A 161 -55.60 13.22 57.10
C GLN A 161 -54.26 13.69 56.52
N LEU A 162 -53.44 14.42 57.28
CA LEU A 162 -52.10 14.83 56.88
C LEU A 162 -51.14 13.64 56.84
N TYR A 163 -51.18 12.79 57.88
CA TYR A 163 -50.36 11.58 57.96
C TYR A 163 -50.60 10.63 56.77
N ASN A 164 -51.86 10.34 56.46
CA ASN A 164 -52.20 9.48 55.31
C ASN A 164 -51.67 10.04 53.97
N ARG A 165 -51.78 11.36 53.76
CA ARG A 165 -51.25 12.02 52.55
C ARG A 165 -49.72 11.96 52.47
N LEU A 166 -49.05 12.10 53.61
CA LEU A 166 -47.58 12.01 53.68
C LEU A 166 -47.12 10.60 53.35
N GLU A 167 -47.75 9.59 53.94
CA GLU A 167 -47.39 8.18 53.75
C GLU A 167 -47.55 7.75 52.28
N GLN A 168 -48.67 8.12 51.65
CA GLN A 168 -48.88 7.89 50.22
C GLN A 168 -47.79 8.53 49.36
N ARG A 169 -47.41 9.78 49.67
CA ARG A 169 -46.38 10.50 48.92
C ARG A 169 -44.98 9.92 49.13
N VAL A 170 -44.69 9.40 50.32
CA VAL A 170 -43.44 8.66 50.59
C VAL A 170 -43.40 7.41 49.71
N GLN A 171 -44.48 6.63 49.66
CA GLN A 171 -44.51 5.40 48.86
C GLN A 171 -44.33 5.68 47.35
N GLU A 172 -45.01 6.69 46.82
CA GLU A 172 -44.86 7.13 45.43
C GLU A 172 -43.41 7.51 45.11
N ARG A 173 -42.77 8.32 45.98
CA ARG A 173 -41.38 8.74 45.79
C ARG A 173 -40.39 7.61 45.92
N THR A 174 -40.61 6.65 46.82
CA THR A 174 -39.75 5.46 46.94
C THR A 174 -39.78 4.64 45.65
N ASN A 175 -40.96 4.43 45.05
CA ASN A 175 -41.08 3.70 43.80
C ASN A 175 -40.37 4.41 42.62
N GLU A 176 -40.54 5.74 42.49
CA GLU A 176 -39.83 6.54 41.48
C GLU A 176 -38.30 6.46 41.65
N LEU A 177 -37.82 6.49 42.90
CA LEU A 177 -36.40 6.44 43.21
C LEU A 177 -35.80 5.09 42.81
N THR A 178 -36.47 3.99 43.15
CA THR A 178 -36.02 2.63 42.78
C THR A 178 -35.93 2.47 41.27
N GLN A 179 -36.96 2.89 40.54
CA GLN A 179 -36.95 2.81 39.07
C GLN A 179 -35.82 3.64 38.45
N THR A 180 -35.56 4.84 38.98
CA THR A 180 -34.46 5.69 38.52
C THR A 180 -33.10 5.06 38.84
N ASN A 181 -32.96 4.46 40.02
CA ASN A 181 -31.72 3.81 40.44
C ASN A 181 -31.39 2.60 39.56
N ASP A 182 -32.38 1.75 39.26
CA ASP A 182 -32.21 0.61 38.36
C ASP A 182 -31.77 1.06 36.96
N ARG A 183 -32.36 2.15 36.45
CA ARG A 183 -31.95 2.74 35.16
C ARG A 183 -30.51 3.25 35.20
N LEU A 184 -30.12 3.99 36.24
CA LEU A 184 -28.77 4.51 36.39
C LEU A 184 -27.73 3.39 36.52
N HIS A 185 -28.07 2.29 37.23
CA HIS A 185 -27.20 1.13 37.32
C HIS A 185 -26.94 0.48 35.97
N ALA A 186 -27.96 0.38 35.10
CA ALA A 186 -27.78 -0.12 33.74
C ALA A 186 -26.87 0.81 32.90
N GLU A 187 -27.09 2.13 32.96
CA GLU A 187 -26.25 3.12 32.26
C GLU A 187 -24.79 3.11 32.72
N ILE A 188 -24.54 2.96 34.03
CA ILE A 188 -23.18 2.85 34.60
C ILE A 188 -22.46 1.61 34.05
N LEU A 189 -23.15 0.46 34.00
CA LEU A 189 -22.57 -0.79 33.51
C LEU A 189 -22.17 -0.69 32.03
N GLU A 190 -23.01 -0.06 31.21
CA GLU A 190 -22.76 0.17 29.80
C GLU A 190 -21.59 1.15 29.58
N ARG A 191 -21.54 2.22 30.37
CA ARG A 191 -20.44 3.18 30.33
C ARG A 191 -19.11 2.57 30.75
N GLN A 192 -19.07 1.82 31.85
CA GLN A 192 -17.87 1.12 32.31
C GLN A 192 -17.33 0.15 31.25
N ARG A 193 -18.22 -0.56 30.56
CA ARG A 193 -17.85 -1.47 29.46
C ARG A 193 -17.23 -0.72 28.28
N SER A 194 -17.79 0.42 27.92
CA SER A 194 -17.27 1.28 26.83
C SER A 194 -15.90 1.87 27.20
N GLU A 195 -15.74 2.33 28.44
CA GLU A 195 -14.46 2.86 28.95
C GLU A 195 -13.36 1.79 28.98
N GLN A 196 -13.69 0.54 29.31
CA GLN A 196 -12.73 -0.57 29.34
C GLN A 196 -12.23 -0.95 27.93
N VAL A 197 -13.11 -0.95 26.93
CA VAL A 197 -12.73 -1.15 25.52
C VAL A 197 -11.83 -0.02 25.02
N LEU A 198 -12.18 1.24 25.31
CA LEU A 198 -11.35 2.40 24.97
C LEU A 198 -9.96 2.34 25.60
N ARG A 199 -9.87 1.87 26.85
CA ARG A 199 -8.59 1.73 27.55
C ARG A 199 -7.68 0.69 26.90
N LEU A 200 -8.22 -0.46 26.48
CA LEU A 200 -7.46 -1.50 25.77
C LEU A 200 -6.94 -1.01 24.40
N ILE A 201 -7.72 -0.17 23.70
CA ILE A 201 -7.28 0.48 22.45
C ILE A 201 -6.14 1.46 22.73
N VAL A 202 -6.24 2.29 23.77
CA VAL A 202 -5.21 3.28 24.12
C VAL A 202 -3.92 2.62 24.60
N GLU A 203 -4.00 1.59 25.43
CA GLU A 203 -2.83 0.84 25.91
C GLU A 203 -2.14 0.06 24.77
N GLY A 204 -2.90 -0.46 23.79
CA GLY A 204 -2.37 -1.07 22.56
C GLY A 204 -1.83 -0.08 21.52
N THR A 205 -2.03 1.23 21.70
CA THR A 205 -1.63 2.29 20.75
C THR A 205 -0.60 3.27 21.30
N ALA A 206 -0.07 3.05 22.51
CA ALA A 206 0.96 3.90 23.10
C ALA A 206 2.35 3.64 22.46
N VAL A 207 2.80 4.58 21.62
CA VAL A 207 4.20 4.91 21.29
C VAL A 207 5.00 3.90 20.44
N VAL A 208 4.47 2.74 20.10
CA VAL A 208 5.23 1.75 19.35
C VAL A 208 4.94 1.86 17.84
N THR A 209 5.93 2.28 17.05
CA THR A 209 5.85 2.31 15.57
C THR A 209 6.53 1.08 14.96
N GLY A 210 6.09 0.65 13.78
CA GLY A 210 6.83 -0.36 13.02
C GLY A 210 6.42 -1.81 13.30
N ALA A 211 7.39 -2.73 13.45
CA ALA A 211 7.10 -4.16 13.67
C ALA A 211 6.57 -4.43 15.08
N ASP A 212 7.03 -3.64 16.05
CA ASP A 212 6.65 -3.76 17.45
C ASP A 212 5.17 -3.36 17.67
N PHE A 213 4.61 -2.53 16.78
CA PHE A 213 3.18 -2.16 16.79
C PHE A 213 2.29 -3.40 16.66
N PHE A 214 2.51 -4.20 15.61
CA PHE A 214 1.68 -5.37 15.31
C PHE A 214 1.79 -6.43 16.40
N ARG A 215 2.99 -6.60 16.99
CA ARG A 215 3.20 -7.46 18.15
C ARG A 215 2.38 -6.99 19.36
N SER A 216 2.43 -5.71 19.69
CA SER A 216 1.61 -5.17 20.78
C SER A 216 0.11 -5.34 20.49
N LEU A 217 -0.31 -5.12 19.25
CA LEU A 217 -1.71 -5.24 18.82
C LEU A 217 -2.25 -6.66 18.99
N VAL A 218 -1.54 -7.70 18.51
CA VAL A 218 -2.02 -9.09 18.64
C VAL A 218 -2.02 -9.58 20.09
N ARG A 219 -1.07 -9.15 20.92
CA ARG A 219 -1.07 -9.46 22.36
C ARG A 219 -2.26 -8.81 23.06
N SER A 220 -2.47 -7.51 22.89
CA SER A 220 -3.59 -6.80 23.52
C SER A 220 -4.94 -7.32 23.03
N LEU A 221 -5.03 -7.78 21.78
CA LEU A 221 -6.22 -8.44 21.26
C LEU A 221 -6.47 -9.80 21.95
N ALA A 222 -5.43 -10.61 22.10
CA ALA A 222 -5.51 -11.91 22.78
C ALA A 222 -5.97 -11.73 24.24
N GLU A 223 -5.39 -10.76 24.95
CA GLU A 223 -5.77 -10.40 26.32
C GLU A 223 -7.21 -9.86 26.41
N ALA A 224 -7.61 -8.98 25.48
CA ALA A 224 -8.95 -8.38 25.47
C ALA A 224 -10.07 -9.40 25.23
N LEU A 225 -9.82 -10.38 24.37
CA LEU A 225 -10.77 -11.45 24.06
C LEU A 225 -10.61 -12.68 24.97
N ASN A 226 -9.52 -12.72 25.75
CA ASN A 226 -9.11 -13.87 26.57
C ASN A 226 -9.04 -15.15 25.72
N VAL A 227 -8.26 -15.08 24.65
CA VAL A 227 -8.07 -16.15 23.66
C VAL A 227 -6.60 -16.57 23.59
N ARG A 228 -6.36 -17.84 23.30
CA ARG A 228 -5.01 -18.41 23.28
C ARG A 228 -4.16 -17.94 22.10
N TYR A 229 -4.75 -17.75 20.93
CA TYR A 229 -4.02 -17.40 19.72
C TYR A 229 -4.57 -16.13 19.07
N ALA A 230 -3.67 -15.25 18.63
CA ALA A 230 -4.02 -14.08 17.83
C ALA A 230 -2.95 -13.85 16.76
N LEU A 231 -3.36 -13.64 15.52
CA LEU A 231 -2.43 -13.41 14.42
C LEU A 231 -2.94 -12.33 13.49
N ILE A 232 -1.99 -11.57 12.97
CA ILE A 232 -2.19 -10.65 11.86
C ILE A 232 -1.32 -11.10 10.70
N SER A 233 -1.89 -11.13 9.50
CA SER A 233 -1.20 -11.55 8.30
C SER A 233 -1.34 -10.52 7.17
N GLY A 234 -0.39 -10.55 6.24
CA GLY A 234 -0.45 -9.81 4.99
C GLY A 234 -0.35 -10.73 3.78
N CYS A 235 -1.08 -10.39 2.72
CA CYS A 235 -0.99 -11.10 1.45
C CYS A 235 0.41 -10.94 0.84
N VAL A 236 0.98 -12.05 0.38
CA VAL A 236 2.34 -12.10 -0.20
C VAL A 236 2.32 -11.95 -1.72
N ASP A 237 1.23 -12.38 -2.36
CA ASP A 237 1.08 -12.36 -3.81
C ASP A 237 -0.22 -11.68 -4.27
N ALA A 238 -0.33 -11.50 -5.58
CA ALA A 238 -1.52 -10.91 -6.22
C ALA A 238 -2.72 -11.87 -6.24
N SER A 239 -2.52 -13.17 -5.97
CA SER A 239 -3.61 -14.15 -5.91
C SER A 239 -4.43 -14.02 -4.63
N LEU A 240 -3.88 -13.37 -3.60
CA LEU A 240 -4.45 -13.20 -2.26
C LEU A 240 -4.65 -14.53 -1.50
N MET A 241 -4.24 -15.66 -2.08
CA MET A 241 -4.41 -17.00 -1.50
C MET A 241 -3.24 -17.45 -0.63
N ARG A 242 -2.14 -16.68 -0.62
CA ARG A 242 -0.98 -16.93 0.23
C ARG A 242 -0.70 -15.74 1.13
N VAL A 243 -0.54 -16.01 2.43
CA VAL A 243 -0.32 -14.98 3.45
C VAL A 243 0.94 -15.27 4.25
N ARG A 244 1.55 -14.19 4.76
CA ARG A 244 2.64 -14.23 5.74
C ARG A 244 2.16 -13.56 7.01
N THR A 245 2.39 -14.18 8.16
CA THR A 245 2.11 -13.53 9.44
C THR A 245 3.07 -12.35 9.64
N VAL A 246 2.52 -11.22 10.06
CA VAL A 246 3.27 -10.02 10.44
C VAL A 246 3.57 -10.05 11.93
N ALA A 247 2.63 -10.55 12.73
CA ALA A 247 2.82 -10.87 14.14
C ALA A 247 1.90 -12.02 14.55
N PHE A 248 2.35 -12.82 15.52
CA PHE A 248 1.64 -13.98 16.01
C PHE A 248 1.84 -14.12 17.53
N TRP A 249 0.72 -14.16 18.26
CA TRP A 249 0.66 -14.45 19.69
C TRP A 249 0.20 -15.89 19.90
N GLN A 250 0.96 -16.63 20.72
CA GLN A 250 0.77 -18.06 20.97
C GLN A 250 0.79 -18.34 22.47
N GLY A 251 -0.38 -18.37 23.09
CA GLY A 251 -0.54 -18.61 24.53
C GLY A 251 0.00 -17.45 25.36
N ASP A 252 1.25 -17.57 25.80
CA ASP A 252 1.90 -16.63 26.71
C ASP A 252 3.12 -15.92 26.08
N GLU A 253 3.47 -16.23 24.84
CA GLU A 253 4.62 -15.65 24.14
C GLU A 253 4.35 -15.36 22.65
N PHE A 254 5.29 -14.69 22.00
CA PHE A 254 5.25 -14.44 20.55
C PHE A 254 5.84 -15.62 19.79
N GLY A 255 5.08 -16.17 18.84
CA GLY A 255 5.58 -17.16 17.90
C GLY A 255 6.39 -16.54 16.75
N ASP A 256 7.09 -17.39 16.01
CA ASP A 256 7.79 -16.98 14.78
C ASP A 256 6.80 -16.66 13.66
N ASN A 257 7.21 -15.78 12.75
CA ASN A 257 6.40 -15.48 11.58
C ASN A 257 6.53 -16.56 10.51
N PHE A 258 5.41 -17.00 9.95
CA PHE A 258 5.34 -18.08 8.97
C PHE A 258 4.45 -17.72 7.78
N GLU A 259 4.59 -18.48 6.71
CA GLU A 259 3.75 -18.40 5.51
C GLU A 259 2.89 -19.64 5.38
N TYR A 260 1.65 -19.45 4.92
CA TYR A 260 0.74 -20.55 4.67
C TYR A 260 -0.26 -20.18 3.56
N ASP A 261 -0.83 -21.23 2.96
CA ASP A 261 -1.87 -21.11 1.95
C ASP A 261 -3.24 -21.05 2.65
N LEU A 262 -4.12 -20.17 2.16
CA LEU A 262 -5.45 -19.98 2.74
C LEU A 262 -6.43 -21.07 2.32
N VAL A 263 -6.18 -21.77 1.21
CA VAL A 263 -7.12 -22.72 0.62
C VAL A 263 -7.48 -23.81 1.62
N GLY A 264 -8.78 -23.99 1.87
CA GLY A 264 -9.29 -24.98 2.82
C GLY A 264 -9.24 -24.55 4.30
N THR A 265 -8.83 -23.32 4.60
CA THR A 265 -8.78 -22.76 5.96
C THR A 265 -9.98 -21.84 6.23
N PRO A 266 -10.35 -21.57 7.51
CA PRO A 266 -11.34 -20.54 7.83
C PRO A 266 -10.91 -19.14 7.36
N CYS A 267 -9.60 -18.90 7.22
CA CYS A 267 -9.05 -17.64 6.73
C CYS A 267 -9.39 -17.37 5.24
N GLU A 268 -9.55 -18.41 4.41
CA GLU A 268 -10.06 -18.25 3.03
C GLU A 268 -11.46 -17.65 3.03
N GLN A 269 -12.34 -18.07 3.94
CA GLN A 269 -13.70 -17.54 4.04
C GLN A 269 -13.72 -16.07 4.46
N VAL A 270 -12.72 -15.63 5.23
CA VAL A 270 -12.54 -14.22 5.61
C VAL A 270 -12.15 -13.38 4.39
N ILE A 271 -11.16 -13.82 3.62
CA ILE A 271 -10.67 -13.11 2.43
C ILE A 271 -11.74 -13.08 1.33
N ASN A 272 -12.38 -14.21 1.03
CA ASN A 272 -13.42 -14.30 0.01
C ASN A 272 -14.69 -13.53 0.40
N GLY A 273 -15.07 -13.56 1.68
CA GLY A 273 -16.26 -12.86 2.17
C GLY A 273 -16.09 -11.36 2.35
N LYS A 274 -14.84 -10.84 2.39
CA LYS A 274 -14.51 -9.45 2.77
C LYS A 274 -15.20 -8.99 4.07
N GLY A 275 -15.41 -9.91 5.00
CA GLY A 275 -16.21 -9.70 6.19
C GLY A 275 -15.70 -10.49 7.39
N CYS A 276 -16.41 -10.39 8.50
CA CYS A 276 -16.08 -11.13 9.71
C CYS A 276 -16.65 -12.56 9.64
N GLN A 277 -15.79 -13.57 9.87
CA GLN A 277 -16.18 -14.97 9.98
C GLN A 277 -16.04 -15.43 11.43
N PHE A 278 -17.05 -16.12 11.94
CA PHE A 278 -17.11 -16.54 13.34
C PHE A 278 -17.59 -17.98 13.45
N TYR A 279 -16.75 -18.81 14.07
CA TYR A 279 -17.03 -20.20 14.41
C TYR A 279 -16.86 -20.36 15.92
N ALA A 280 -17.99 -20.50 16.62
CA ALA A 280 -18.02 -20.53 18.08
C ALA A 280 -17.44 -21.82 18.70
N ARG A 281 -17.43 -22.91 17.93
CA ARG A 281 -17.02 -24.27 18.33
C ARG A 281 -16.78 -25.13 17.09
N ASP A 282 -16.20 -26.31 17.27
CA ASP A 282 -16.01 -27.35 16.26
C ASP A 282 -15.30 -26.89 14.97
N VAL A 283 -14.42 -25.87 15.02
CA VAL A 283 -13.81 -25.32 13.80
C VAL A 283 -12.96 -26.34 13.04
N GLN A 284 -12.27 -27.24 13.75
CA GLN A 284 -11.51 -28.35 13.14
C GLN A 284 -12.40 -29.28 12.31
N SER A 285 -13.65 -29.53 12.74
CA SER A 285 -14.56 -30.40 11.99
C SER A 285 -15.08 -29.74 10.71
N LEU A 286 -15.13 -28.40 10.69
CA LEU A 286 -15.55 -27.62 9.53
C LEU A 286 -14.42 -27.48 8.49
N PHE A 287 -13.17 -27.51 8.93
CA PHE A 287 -11.97 -27.36 8.12
C PHE A 287 -10.96 -28.47 8.41
N PRO A 288 -11.24 -29.73 8.00
CA PRO A 288 -10.46 -30.90 8.39
C PRO A 288 -9.08 -30.98 7.73
N ASP A 289 -8.86 -30.24 6.63
CA ASP A 289 -7.60 -30.21 5.90
C ASP A 289 -6.64 -29.12 6.42
N ASP A 290 -7.04 -28.35 7.44
CA ASP A 290 -6.23 -27.28 8.02
C ASP A 290 -5.37 -27.80 9.18
N GLY A 291 -4.11 -28.12 8.87
CA GLY A 291 -3.14 -28.60 9.86
C GLY A 291 -2.85 -27.59 10.99
N ILE A 292 -3.05 -26.29 10.77
CA ILE A 292 -2.83 -25.28 11.82
C ILE A 292 -3.88 -25.43 12.92
N LEU A 293 -5.14 -25.71 12.57
CA LEU A 293 -6.21 -25.91 13.54
C LEU A 293 -5.98 -27.17 14.38
N GLU A 294 -5.48 -28.24 13.76
CA GLU A 294 -5.15 -29.50 14.45
C GLU A 294 -3.95 -29.31 15.39
N ASP A 295 -2.85 -28.72 14.92
CA ASP A 295 -1.63 -28.47 15.69
C ASP A 295 -1.90 -27.60 16.93
N TRP A 296 -2.83 -26.65 16.81
CA TRP A 296 -3.18 -25.72 17.89
C TRP A 296 -4.38 -26.17 18.72
N GLN A 297 -4.97 -27.32 18.39
CA GLN A 297 -6.19 -27.84 19.03
C GLN A 297 -7.32 -26.81 19.06
N ALA A 298 -7.47 -26.03 18.00
CA ALA A 298 -8.39 -24.91 17.94
C ALA A 298 -9.86 -25.39 17.92
N GLU A 299 -10.64 -24.99 18.91
CA GLU A 299 -12.07 -25.28 19.01
C GLU A 299 -12.90 -24.14 18.41
N SER A 300 -12.43 -22.90 18.51
CA SER A 300 -13.13 -21.71 18.00
C SER A 300 -12.23 -20.80 17.16
N TYR A 301 -12.86 -20.01 16.27
CA TYR A 301 -12.19 -19.09 15.36
C TYR A 301 -13.02 -17.82 15.15
N LEU A 302 -12.37 -16.67 15.14
CA LEU A 302 -12.94 -15.40 14.71
C LEU A 302 -11.91 -14.66 13.84
N GLY A 303 -12.29 -14.29 12.62
CA GLY A 303 -11.39 -13.61 11.68
C GLY A 303 -12.08 -12.50 10.91
N ILE A 304 -11.30 -11.50 10.48
CA ILE A 304 -11.77 -10.36 9.69
C ILE A 304 -10.71 -9.91 8.67
N ALA A 305 -11.18 -9.52 7.48
CA ALA A 305 -10.31 -9.01 6.43
C ALA A 305 -9.82 -7.60 6.76
N LEU A 306 -8.54 -7.34 6.49
CA LEU A 306 -7.94 -6.01 6.60
C LEU A 306 -8.05 -5.31 5.25
N LEU A 307 -8.77 -4.20 5.20
CA LEU A 307 -9.04 -3.45 3.98
C LEU A 307 -8.34 -2.08 4.02
N ASN A 308 -7.71 -1.68 2.92
CA ASN A 308 -7.18 -0.33 2.77
C ASN A 308 -8.29 0.70 2.52
N SER A 309 -7.92 1.98 2.48
CA SER A 309 -8.82 3.10 2.15
C SER A 309 -9.58 2.93 0.81
N ALA A 310 -9.04 2.16 -0.14
CA ALA A 310 -9.64 1.84 -1.43
C ALA A 310 -10.51 0.56 -1.44
N GLY A 311 -10.67 -0.12 -0.30
CA GLY A 311 -11.44 -1.37 -0.18
C GLY A 311 -10.75 -2.62 -0.73
N GLN A 312 -9.43 -2.56 -0.95
CA GLN A 312 -8.60 -3.68 -1.35
C GLN A 312 -8.09 -4.43 -0.11
N ILE A 313 -7.92 -5.75 -0.25
CA ILE A 313 -7.46 -6.62 0.82
C ILE A 313 -5.95 -6.45 1.02
N LEU A 314 -5.56 -6.13 2.25
CA LEU A 314 -4.18 -6.09 2.70
C LEU A 314 -3.75 -7.45 3.28
N GLY A 315 -4.66 -8.12 3.97
CA GLY A 315 -4.48 -9.40 4.66
C GLY A 315 -5.68 -9.68 5.58
N HIS A 316 -5.46 -10.37 6.70
CA HIS A 316 -6.50 -10.59 7.70
C HIS A 316 -5.97 -10.57 9.13
N LEU A 317 -6.87 -10.35 10.08
CA LEU A 317 -6.66 -10.45 11.52
C LEU A 317 -7.55 -11.59 12.03
N ALA A 318 -6.98 -12.53 12.77
CA ALA A 318 -7.70 -13.69 13.28
C ALA A 318 -7.30 -14.03 14.72
N VAL A 319 -8.25 -14.59 15.45
CA VAL A 319 -8.07 -15.14 16.79
C VAL A 319 -8.65 -16.55 16.86
N LEU A 320 -8.00 -17.40 17.65
CA LEU A 320 -8.38 -18.80 17.86
C LEU A 320 -8.23 -19.17 19.32
N ASP A 321 -8.99 -20.18 19.76
CA ASP A 321 -8.91 -20.72 21.11
C ASP A 321 -9.18 -22.22 21.12
N ASP A 322 -8.63 -22.93 22.10
CA ASP A 322 -8.91 -24.34 22.37
C ASP A 322 -10.23 -24.55 23.14
N GLN A 323 -10.88 -23.44 23.51
CA GLN A 323 -12.23 -23.41 24.09
C GLN A 323 -13.26 -22.81 23.13
N PRO A 324 -14.57 -23.11 23.34
CA PRO A 324 -15.64 -22.42 22.63
C PRO A 324 -15.71 -20.93 22.95
N MET A 325 -16.02 -20.10 21.95
CA MET A 325 -16.18 -18.65 22.08
C MET A 325 -17.69 -18.29 22.06
N PRO A 326 -18.34 -17.99 23.21
CA PRO A 326 -19.80 -17.91 23.28
C PRO A 326 -20.40 -16.57 22.85
N ASN A 327 -19.61 -15.47 22.80
CA ASN A 327 -20.14 -14.10 22.74
C ASN A 327 -19.84 -13.38 21.43
N LYS A 328 -20.46 -13.85 20.34
CA LYS A 328 -20.25 -13.34 18.97
C LYS A 328 -20.23 -11.81 18.85
N LEU A 329 -21.25 -11.12 19.39
CA LEU A 329 -21.41 -9.67 19.21
C LEU A 329 -20.30 -8.88 19.89
N ARG A 330 -19.91 -9.27 21.12
CA ARG A 330 -18.81 -8.60 21.84
C ARG A 330 -17.48 -8.81 21.10
N ASP A 331 -17.19 -10.06 20.76
CA ASP A 331 -15.86 -10.44 20.26
C ASP A 331 -15.64 -9.90 18.84
N GLN A 332 -16.70 -9.89 18.02
CA GLN A 332 -16.71 -9.24 16.71
C GLN A 332 -16.44 -7.74 16.80
N SER A 333 -17.12 -7.00 17.69
CA SER A 333 -16.90 -5.54 17.82
C SER A 333 -15.47 -5.20 18.27
N VAL A 334 -14.89 -6.00 19.17
CA VAL A 334 -13.48 -5.82 19.56
C VAL A 334 -12.56 -6.08 18.37
N LEU A 335 -12.76 -7.18 17.64
CA LEU A 335 -11.92 -7.52 16.48
C LEU A 335 -12.01 -6.48 15.36
N GLU A 336 -13.20 -5.95 15.07
CA GLU A 336 -13.42 -4.88 14.07
C GLU A 336 -12.60 -3.62 14.37
N ILE A 337 -12.52 -3.22 15.65
CA ILE A 337 -11.74 -2.05 16.05
C ILE A 337 -10.25 -2.29 15.84
N PHE A 338 -9.74 -3.44 16.28
CA PHE A 338 -8.33 -3.80 16.10
C PHE A 338 -7.98 -3.93 14.61
N ALA A 339 -8.90 -4.46 13.80
CA ALA A 339 -8.74 -4.59 12.36
C ALA A 339 -8.63 -3.24 11.65
N ALA A 340 -9.50 -2.28 11.97
CA ALA A 340 -9.43 -0.93 11.39
C ALA A 340 -8.08 -0.27 11.67
N ARG A 341 -7.56 -0.43 12.89
CA ARG A 341 -6.26 0.11 13.28
C ARG A 341 -5.11 -0.61 12.59
N ALA A 342 -5.14 -1.94 12.56
CA ALA A 342 -4.15 -2.77 11.87
C ALA A 342 -4.06 -2.43 10.38
N ALA A 343 -5.21 -2.28 9.71
CA ALA A 343 -5.27 -1.93 8.29
C ALA A 343 -4.63 -0.56 8.01
N THR A 344 -4.92 0.45 8.84
CA THR A 344 -4.34 1.80 8.71
C THR A 344 -2.82 1.78 8.79
N GLU A 345 -2.27 1.10 9.80
CA GLU A 345 -0.81 1.03 9.99
C GLU A 345 -0.12 0.22 8.88
N MET A 346 -0.79 -0.82 8.38
CA MET A 346 -0.29 -1.66 7.30
C MET A 346 -0.29 -0.92 5.96
N GLU A 347 -1.31 -0.11 5.68
CA GLU A 347 -1.36 0.80 4.53
C GLU A 347 -0.21 1.82 4.59
N ARG A 348 0.01 2.44 5.76
CA ARG A 348 1.14 3.36 5.98
C ARG A 348 2.49 2.72 5.66
N LYS A 349 2.75 1.52 6.20
CA LYS A 349 4.01 0.80 5.95
C LYS A 349 4.21 0.44 4.48
N ARG A 350 3.16 -0.05 3.78
CA ARG A 350 3.27 -0.37 2.35
C ARG A 350 3.56 0.87 1.51
N ALA A 351 2.96 2.02 1.86
CA ALA A 351 3.25 3.28 1.19
C ALA A 351 4.70 3.74 1.39
N GLU A 352 5.21 3.66 2.63
CA GLU A 352 6.61 4.00 2.95
C GLU A 352 7.60 3.08 2.22
N GLU A 353 7.34 1.78 2.18
CA GLU A 353 8.22 0.82 1.51
C GLU A 353 8.18 0.98 -0.02
N ALA A 354 7.00 1.24 -0.59
CA ALA A 354 6.86 1.56 -2.01
C ALA A 354 7.63 2.84 -2.39
N LEU A 355 7.55 3.87 -1.55
CA LEU A 355 8.32 5.11 -1.72
C LEU A 355 9.82 4.83 -1.69
N ARG A 356 10.31 4.16 -0.64
CA ARG A 356 11.72 3.76 -0.51
C ARG A 356 12.21 2.97 -1.72
N MET A 357 11.45 1.98 -2.17
CA MET A 357 11.78 1.16 -3.34
C MET A 357 11.81 1.99 -4.63
N SER A 358 10.94 2.98 -4.78
CA SER A 358 10.95 3.89 -5.93
C SER A 358 12.17 4.82 -5.91
N GLU A 359 12.52 5.36 -4.74
CA GLU A 359 13.72 6.19 -4.55
C GLU A 359 15.00 5.40 -4.83
N GLU A 360 15.10 4.17 -4.33
CA GLU A 360 16.23 3.27 -4.60
C GLU A 360 16.35 2.94 -6.08
N LYS A 361 15.23 2.67 -6.78
CA LYS A 361 15.21 2.41 -8.23
C LYS A 361 15.68 3.62 -9.03
N PHE A 362 15.18 4.81 -8.73
CA PHE A 362 15.58 6.06 -9.40
C PHE A 362 17.06 6.36 -9.16
N SER A 363 17.50 6.32 -7.89
CA SER A 363 18.89 6.55 -7.50
C SER A 363 19.84 5.58 -8.19
N THR A 364 19.46 4.30 -8.26
CA THR A 364 20.24 3.27 -8.97
C THR A 364 20.34 3.59 -10.46
N ALA A 365 19.21 3.80 -11.14
CA ALA A 365 19.20 4.07 -12.58
C ALA A 365 19.98 5.34 -12.96
N PHE A 366 19.83 6.41 -12.18
CA PHE A 366 20.53 7.67 -12.39
C PHE A 366 22.05 7.51 -12.20
N ARG A 367 22.48 6.83 -11.13
CA ARG A 367 23.91 6.63 -10.82
C ARG A 367 24.60 5.61 -11.73
N SER A 368 23.91 4.56 -12.14
CA SER A 368 24.49 3.49 -12.96
C SER A 368 24.46 3.78 -14.45
N SER A 369 23.82 4.87 -14.89
CA SER A 369 23.79 5.25 -16.31
C SER A 369 25.22 5.49 -16.82
N PRO A 370 25.63 4.90 -17.96
CA PRO A 370 26.93 5.17 -18.56
C PRO A 370 27.03 6.58 -19.16
N ASP A 371 25.90 7.23 -19.43
CA ASP A 371 25.84 8.60 -19.94
C ASP A 371 25.95 9.62 -18.80
N ALA A 372 26.51 10.79 -19.11
CA ALA A 372 26.56 11.90 -18.17
C ALA A 372 25.17 12.48 -17.97
N MET A 373 24.66 12.45 -16.74
CA MET A 373 23.35 12.99 -16.39
C MET A 373 23.46 14.11 -15.36
N THR A 374 22.68 15.18 -15.58
CA THR A 374 22.55 16.29 -14.64
C THR A 374 21.08 16.68 -14.47
N ILE A 375 20.70 17.07 -13.27
CA ILE A 375 19.45 17.75 -12.97
C ILE A 375 19.81 19.17 -12.59
N SER A 376 19.24 20.16 -13.26
CA SER A 376 19.45 21.57 -12.95
C SER A 376 18.13 22.33 -12.85
N THR A 377 18.14 23.47 -12.17
CA THR A 377 17.01 24.40 -12.19
C THR A 377 16.74 24.89 -13.61
N LEU A 378 15.47 25.11 -13.97
CA LEU A 378 15.11 25.56 -15.33
C LEU A 378 15.40 27.05 -15.56
N ASP A 379 15.35 27.88 -14.52
CA ASP A 379 15.46 29.34 -14.57
C ASP A 379 16.90 29.83 -14.72
N ASP A 380 17.79 29.43 -13.82
CA ASP A 380 19.20 29.86 -13.80
C ASP A 380 20.20 28.76 -14.18
N GLY A 381 19.75 27.50 -14.30
CA GLY A 381 20.55 26.37 -14.78
C GLY A 381 21.56 25.86 -13.76
N ARG A 382 21.34 26.11 -12.46
CA ARG A 382 22.19 25.60 -11.38
C ARG A 382 21.98 24.11 -11.18
N CYS A 383 23.07 23.35 -11.13
CA CYS A 383 23.01 21.91 -10.96
C CYS A 383 22.50 21.56 -9.54
N ILE A 384 21.44 20.79 -9.48
CA ILE A 384 20.86 20.22 -8.26
C ILE A 384 21.48 18.86 -7.97
N GLU A 385 21.67 18.04 -9.02
CA GLU A 385 22.17 16.67 -8.89
C GLU A 385 22.98 16.27 -10.13
N VAL A 386 24.02 15.46 -9.95
CA VAL A 386 24.87 14.94 -11.02
C VAL A 386 25.25 13.48 -10.76
N ASN A 387 25.20 12.64 -11.80
CA ASN A 387 25.64 11.25 -11.68
C ASN A 387 27.16 11.13 -11.79
N ASP A 388 27.70 9.96 -11.44
CA ASP A 388 29.15 9.75 -11.42
C ASP A 388 29.77 9.78 -12.82
N SER A 389 29.03 9.33 -13.84
CA SER A 389 29.44 9.42 -15.25
C SER A 389 29.65 10.86 -15.71
N CYS A 390 28.83 11.81 -15.24
CA CYS A 390 29.01 13.23 -15.52
C CYS A 390 30.32 13.77 -14.94
N LEU A 391 30.63 13.41 -13.69
CA LEU A 391 31.88 13.81 -13.02
C LEU A 391 33.10 13.25 -13.73
N GLN A 392 33.06 11.97 -14.11
CA GLN A 392 34.14 11.31 -14.84
C GLN A 392 34.33 11.92 -16.23
N MET A 393 33.23 12.19 -16.95
CA MET A 393 33.27 12.79 -18.28
C MET A 393 33.83 14.22 -18.23
N LEU A 394 33.30 15.10 -17.39
CA LEU A 394 33.71 16.50 -17.39
C LEU A 394 34.99 16.76 -16.59
N GLY A 395 35.36 15.87 -15.65
CA GLY A 395 36.54 15.99 -14.81
C GLY A 395 36.39 16.94 -13.62
N TYR A 396 35.16 17.32 -13.27
CA TYR A 396 34.86 18.12 -12.09
C TYR A 396 34.53 17.24 -10.89
N ARG A 397 34.70 17.78 -9.67
CA ARG A 397 34.17 17.16 -8.45
C ARG A 397 32.73 17.57 -8.24
N ARG A 398 31.97 16.74 -7.51
CA ARG A 398 30.56 17.01 -7.20
C ARG A 398 30.40 18.36 -6.51
N GLU A 399 31.26 18.69 -5.54
CA GLU A 399 31.16 19.96 -4.81
C GLU A 399 31.43 21.19 -5.68
N GLU A 400 32.11 21.01 -6.81
CA GLU A 400 32.37 22.08 -7.78
C GLU A 400 31.20 22.30 -8.74
N MET A 401 30.40 21.26 -9.00
CA MET A 401 29.28 21.34 -9.93
C MET A 401 27.96 21.73 -9.26
N ILE A 402 27.70 21.21 -8.06
CA ILE A 402 26.43 21.45 -7.36
C ILE A 402 26.30 22.94 -7.04
N GLY A 403 25.14 23.51 -7.37
CA GLY A 403 24.83 24.93 -7.22
C GLY A 403 25.47 25.84 -8.28
N GLN A 404 26.31 25.33 -9.17
CA GLN A 404 26.88 26.08 -10.30
C GLN A 404 26.12 25.78 -11.59
N SER A 405 26.08 26.75 -12.50
CA SER A 405 25.55 26.53 -13.84
C SER A 405 26.64 26.04 -14.82
N ALA A 406 26.22 25.26 -15.82
CA ALA A 406 27.14 24.79 -16.87
C ALA A 406 27.85 25.94 -17.63
N LEU A 407 27.26 27.14 -17.63
CA LEU A 407 27.85 28.35 -18.19
C LEU A 407 28.94 28.94 -17.28
N GLU A 408 28.68 29.05 -15.97
CA GLU A 408 29.68 29.49 -14.97
C GLU A 408 30.90 28.55 -14.96
N LEU A 409 30.67 27.25 -15.15
CA LEU A 409 31.72 26.23 -15.22
C LEU A 409 32.46 26.20 -16.57
N GLY A 410 31.96 26.87 -17.60
CA GLY A 410 32.56 26.87 -18.95
C GLY A 410 32.46 25.52 -19.68
N VAL A 411 31.45 24.70 -19.36
CA VAL A 411 31.25 23.35 -19.91
C VAL A 411 30.84 23.42 -21.40
N TRP A 412 30.12 24.46 -21.80
CA TRP A 412 29.81 24.70 -23.21
C TRP A 412 31.06 25.23 -23.94
N ALA A 413 31.43 24.62 -25.06
CA ALA A 413 32.53 25.14 -25.87
C ALA A 413 32.19 26.52 -26.43
N ARG A 414 30.93 26.71 -26.83
CA ARG A 414 30.33 27.96 -27.29
C ARG A 414 29.16 28.33 -26.37
N PRO A 415 29.24 29.43 -25.62
CA PRO A 415 28.16 29.87 -24.74
C PRO A 415 26.80 30.03 -25.43
N GLU A 416 26.80 30.38 -26.72
CA GLU A 416 25.60 30.62 -27.53
C GLU A 416 24.76 29.35 -27.77
N ASP A 417 25.39 28.17 -27.66
CA ASP A 417 24.69 26.87 -27.78
C ASP A 417 23.66 26.69 -26.64
N ARG A 418 23.90 27.28 -25.47
CA ARG A 418 22.95 27.31 -24.35
C ARG A 418 21.68 28.08 -24.71
N ASP A 419 21.81 29.22 -25.38
CA ASP A 419 20.66 30.04 -25.75
C ASP A 419 19.77 29.33 -26.78
N THR A 420 20.40 28.55 -27.66
CA THR A 420 19.71 27.67 -28.61
C THR A 420 18.87 26.61 -27.88
N ILE A 421 19.44 25.96 -26.86
CA ILE A 421 18.74 24.96 -26.04
C ILE A 421 17.55 25.59 -25.31
N LYS A 422 17.72 26.79 -24.75
CA LYS A 422 16.66 27.49 -24.03
C LYS A 422 15.44 27.75 -24.93
N HIS A 423 15.64 28.17 -26.17
CA HIS A 423 14.55 28.39 -27.12
C HIS A 423 13.87 27.08 -27.53
N LEU A 424 14.64 26.03 -27.83
CA LEU A 424 14.10 24.74 -28.23
C LEU A 424 13.27 24.08 -27.11
N LEU A 425 13.70 24.20 -25.86
CA LEU A 425 12.96 23.72 -24.70
C LEU A 425 11.68 24.53 -24.42
N GLN A 426 11.65 25.83 -24.73
CA GLN A 426 10.46 26.67 -24.59
C GLN A 426 9.37 26.31 -25.60
N ASP A 427 9.74 25.89 -26.81
CA ASP A 427 8.80 25.55 -27.87
C ASP A 427 8.27 24.10 -27.78
N GLN A 428 9.12 23.14 -27.38
CA GLN A 428 8.81 21.70 -27.47
C GLN A 428 8.82 20.95 -26.13
N GLY A 429 9.30 21.55 -25.04
CA GLY A 429 9.40 20.92 -23.72
C GLY A 429 10.52 19.88 -23.57
N SER A 430 11.12 19.42 -24.67
CA SER A 430 12.27 18.53 -24.71
C SER A 430 13.13 18.76 -25.96
N ILE A 431 14.38 18.32 -25.89
CA ILE A 431 15.29 18.20 -27.02
C ILE A 431 15.97 16.83 -26.98
N ALA A 432 16.19 16.24 -28.13
CA ALA A 432 16.78 14.92 -28.23
C ALA A 432 17.88 14.90 -29.28
N GLN A 433 19.02 14.31 -28.91
CA GLN A 433 20.10 13.93 -29.82
C GLN A 433 20.66 15.10 -30.66
N VAL A 434 20.91 16.24 -30.02
CA VAL A 434 21.54 17.39 -30.68
C VAL A 434 23.03 17.42 -30.38
N GLU A 435 23.85 17.50 -31.43
CA GLU A 435 25.30 17.55 -31.30
C GLU A 435 25.78 18.95 -30.88
N PHE A 436 26.50 19.02 -29.77
CA PHE A 436 27.19 20.22 -29.31
C PHE A 436 28.65 19.94 -28.98
N TRP A 437 29.44 21.00 -28.95
CA TRP A 437 30.81 20.91 -28.45
C TRP A 437 30.85 21.28 -26.98
N PHE A 438 31.42 20.38 -26.19
CA PHE A 438 31.62 20.55 -24.76
C PHE A 438 33.10 20.68 -24.43
N ARG A 439 33.39 21.18 -23.23
CA ARG A 439 34.73 21.42 -22.71
C ARG A 439 34.87 20.74 -21.36
N ARG A 440 35.89 19.89 -21.22
CA ARG A 440 36.27 19.29 -19.93
C ARG A 440 36.98 20.34 -19.07
N LYS A 441 37.12 20.08 -17.76
CA LYS A 441 37.91 20.91 -16.84
C LYS A 441 39.37 21.09 -17.29
N SER A 442 39.93 20.09 -17.97
CA SER A 442 41.28 20.15 -18.56
C SER A 442 41.42 21.16 -19.70
N GLY A 443 40.31 21.67 -20.24
CA GLY A 443 40.25 22.51 -21.44
C GLY A 443 40.09 21.74 -22.75
N GLU A 444 40.11 20.40 -22.71
CA GLU A 444 39.88 19.56 -23.88
C GLU A 444 38.44 19.73 -24.40
N LEU A 445 38.31 19.93 -25.71
CA LEU A 445 37.03 20.00 -26.40
C LEU A 445 36.62 18.62 -26.91
N PHE A 446 35.36 18.26 -26.73
CA PHE A 446 34.80 17.01 -27.24
C PHE A 446 33.38 17.21 -27.79
N PRO A 447 32.99 16.48 -28.85
CA PRO A 447 31.61 16.46 -29.32
C PRO A 447 30.76 15.60 -28.39
N GLY A 448 29.62 16.14 -27.94
CA GLY A 448 28.66 15.43 -27.11
C GLY A 448 27.28 15.46 -27.75
N LEU A 449 26.58 14.34 -27.67
CA LEU A 449 25.20 14.21 -28.09
C LEU A 449 24.30 14.52 -26.89
N TYR A 450 23.62 15.66 -26.95
CA TYR A 450 22.88 16.23 -25.83
C TYR A 450 21.38 16.02 -26.00
N SER A 451 20.73 15.54 -24.94
CA SER A 451 19.27 15.47 -24.82
C SER A 451 18.86 16.09 -23.50
N ALA A 452 17.73 16.78 -23.46
CA ALA A 452 17.23 17.37 -22.24
C ALA A 452 15.70 17.43 -22.22
N GLU A 453 15.10 17.25 -21.05
CA GLU A 453 13.66 17.25 -20.84
C GLU A 453 13.31 17.99 -19.56
N ILE A 454 12.20 18.75 -19.58
CA ILE A 454 11.67 19.43 -18.41
C ILE A 454 10.94 18.41 -17.53
N ILE A 455 11.40 18.25 -16.29
CA ILE A 455 10.82 17.38 -15.28
C ILE A 455 10.31 18.19 -14.08
N GLN A 456 9.35 17.65 -13.34
CA GLN A 456 8.87 18.27 -12.11
C GLN A 456 9.52 17.61 -10.88
N LEU A 457 10.25 18.40 -10.09
CA LEU A 457 10.93 17.95 -8.86
C LEU A 457 10.50 18.88 -7.72
N ASP A 458 9.88 18.37 -6.66
CA ASP A 458 9.35 19.15 -5.53
C ASP A 458 8.46 20.34 -5.96
N ASP A 459 7.54 20.09 -6.90
CA ASP A 459 6.68 21.09 -7.55
C ASP A 459 7.42 22.22 -8.31
N ARG A 460 8.73 22.08 -8.52
CA ARG A 460 9.56 23.02 -9.28
C ARG A 460 9.97 22.43 -10.63
N PRO A 461 9.85 23.20 -11.73
CA PRO A 461 10.33 22.75 -13.02
C PRO A 461 11.87 22.72 -13.04
N CYS A 462 12.41 21.55 -13.32
CA CYS A 462 13.83 21.28 -13.44
C CYS A 462 14.13 20.72 -14.84
N LEU A 463 15.40 20.75 -15.22
CA LEU A 463 15.88 20.21 -16.48
C LEU A 463 16.71 18.96 -16.21
N LEU A 464 16.27 17.81 -16.71
CA LEU A 464 17.08 16.59 -16.77
C LEU A 464 17.84 16.60 -18.09
N SER A 465 19.17 16.60 -18.02
CA SER A 465 20.05 16.58 -19.18
C SER A 465 20.85 15.29 -19.24
N VAL A 466 21.01 14.75 -20.44
CA VAL A 466 21.82 13.56 -20.73
C VAL A 466 22.80 13.91 -21.84
N THR A 467 24.08 13.59 -21.63
CA THR A 467 25.15 13.82 -22.60
C THR A 467 25.94 12.55 -22.82
N THR A 468 26.05 12.14 -24.08
CA THR A 468 26.91 11.03 -24.51
C THR A 468 28.12 11.58 -25.24
N ASP A 469 29.33 11.18 -24.85
CA ASP A 469 30.57 11.55 -25.55
C ASP A 469 30.70 10.72 -26.85
N ILE A 470 30.68 11.40 -28.00
CA ILE A 470 30.74 10.77 -29.32
C ILE A 470 32.12 10.90 -29.99
N THR A 471 33.17 11.23 -29.22
CA THR A 471 34.54 11.39 -29.75
C THR A 471 35.02 10.16 -30.51
N ALA A 472 34.84 8.96 -29.93
CA ALA A 472 35.27 7.70 -30.54
C ALA A 472 34.52 7.43 -31.85
N LEU A 473 33.22 7.73 -31.89
CA LEU A 473 32.39 7.58 -33.09
C LEU A 473 32.88 8.50 -34.21
N LYS A 474 33.06 9.79 -33.92
CA LYS A 474 33.56 10.78 -34.90
C LYS A 474 34.96 10.44 -35.43
N GLN A 475 35.84 9.89 -34.58
CA GLN A 475 37.17 9.44 -35.01
C GLN A 475 37.09 8.25 -35.96
N ALA A 476 36.19 7.29 -35.69
CA ALA A 476 35.98 6.14 -36.55
C ALA A 476 35.39 6.54 -37.91
N GLU A 477 34.39 7.43 -37.93
CA GLU A 477 33.80 7.99 -39.16
C GLU A 477 34.86 8.65 -40.03
N LYS A 478 35.66 9.56 -39.45
CA LYS A 478 36.73 10.26 -40.18
C LYS A 478 37.82 9.33 -40.71
N ALA A 479 38.12 8.25 -40.00
CA ALA A 479 39.08 7.25 -40.46
C ALA A 479 38.55 6.48 -41.68
N LEU A 480 37.26 6.16 -41.69
CA LEU A 480 36.58 5.50 -42.82
C LEU A 480 36.51 6.42 -44.04
N GLU A 481 36.14 7.69 -43.87
CA GLU A 481 36.10 8.69 -44.95
C GLU A 481 37.46 8.82 -45.64
N ARG A 482 38.54 8.98 -44.87
CA ARG A 482 39.91 9.04 -45.43
C ARG A 482 40.29 7.80 -46.21
N LEU A 483 39.89 6.61 -45.75
CA LEU A 483 40.16 5.37 -46.46
C LEU A 483 39.36 5.27 -47.77
N ALA A 484 38.13 5.78 -47.78
CA ALA A 484 37.30 5.85 -48.98
C ALA A 484 37.91 6.80 -50.04
N GLU A 485 38.34 8.01 -49.62
CA GLU A 485 39.01 8.98 -50.49
C GLU A 485 40.30 8.41 -51.13
N ILE A 486 41.15 7.75 -50.33
CA ILE A 486 42.35 7.08 -50.83
C ILE A 486 41.98 5.95 -51.80
N GLY A 487 40.90 5.22 -51.52
CA GLY A 487 40.34 4.17 -52.39
C GLY A 487 39.95 4.68 -53.77
N GLU A 488 39.24 5.80 -53.85
CA GLU A 488 38.81 6.41 -55.11
C GLU A 488 40.00 6.94 -55.93
N LEU A 489 40.91 7.67 -55.29
CA LEU A 489 42.13 8.18 -55.94
C LEU A 489 42.99 7.05 -56.50
N ALA A 490 43.18 5.97 -55.73
CA ALA A 490 43.93 4.80 -56.19
C ALA A 490 43.26 4.12 -57.39
N ALA A 491 41.91 4.03 -57.41
CA ALA A 491 41.18 3.46 -58.54
C ALA A 491 41.33 4.28 -59.82
N MET A 492 41.27 5.61 -59.71
CA MET A 492 41.46 6.54 -60.83
C MET A 492 42.87 6.43 -61.41
N ILE A 493 43.91 6.50 -60.56
CA ILE A 493 45.32 6.39 -60.99
C ILE A 493 45.58 5.03 -61.65
N VAL A 494 45.07 3.94 -61.08
CA VAL A 494 45.23 2.60 -61.65
C VAL A 494 44.61 2.52 -63.04
N HIS A 495 43.43 3.11 -63.26
CA HIS A 495 42.79 3.14 -64.56
C HIS A 495 43.61 3.94 -65.59
N GLU A 496 44.07 5.14 -65.23
CA GLU A 496 44.88 5.99 -66.12
C GLU A 496 46.21 5.35 -66.51
N VAL A 497 46.89 4.65 -65.59
CA VAL A 497 48.17 3.96 -65.88
C VAL A 497 47.93 2.65 -66.65
N ARG A 498 46.82 1.95 -66.41
CA ARG A 498 46.49 0.70 -67.10
C ARG A 498 46.30 0.91 -68.59
N ASN A 499 45.75 2.03 -69.02
CA ASN A 499 45.48 2.33 -70.43
C ASN A 499 46.75 2.35 -71.31
N PRO A 500 47.76 3.20 -71.05
CA PRO A 500 49.00 3.20 -71.82
C PRO A 500 49.76 1.87 -71.66
N LEU A 501 49.73 1.27 -70.47
CA LEU A 501 50.39 -0.01 -70.23
C LEU A 501 49.79 -1.12 -71.12
N THR A 502 48.45 -1.21 -71.21
CA THR A 502 47.76 -2.19 -72.06
C THR A 502 48.13 -2.01 -73.54
N THR A 503 48.20 -0.77 -74.01
CA THR A 503 48.66 -0.46 -75.38
C THR A 503 50.10 -0.91 -75.62
N ILE A 504 51.00 -0.67 -74.65
CA ILE A 504 52.39 -1.14 -74.69
C ILE A 504 52.42 -2.68 -74.72
N SER A 505 51.68 -3.36 -73.85
CA SER A 505 51.60 -4.82 -73.80
C SER A 505 51.10 -5.40 -75.12
N MET A 506 50.08 -4.78 -75.74
CA MET A 506 49.55 -5.19 -77.05
C MET A 506 50.61 -5.08 -78.14
N GLY A 507 51.33 -3.96 -78.20
CA GLY A 507 52.42 -3.75 -79.17
C GLY A 507 53.56 -4.75 -78.98
N LEU A 508 54.01 -4.95 -77.75
CA LEU A 508 55.02 -5.96 -77.40
C LEU A 508 54.54 -7.37 -77.80
N THR A 509 53.28 -7.72 -77.50
CA THR A 509 52.71 -9.03 -77.84
C THR A 509 52.65 -9.25 -79.35
N ALA A 510 52.42 -8.21 -80.15
CA ALA A 510 52.44 -8.31 -81.61
C ALA A 510 53.84 -8.69 -82.13
N PHE A 511 54.91 -8.21 -81.51
CA PHE A 511 56.29 -8.56 -81.88
C PHE A 511 56.62 -10.05 -81.68
N LYS A 512 55.89 -10.79 -80.82
CA LYS A 512 56.03 -12.26 -80.72
C LYS A 512 55.73 -12.99 -82.03
N ARG A 513 54.97 -12.37 -82.93
CA ARG A 513 54.59 -12.95 -84.23
C ARG A 513 55.64 -12.71 -85.33
N LEU A 514 56.66 -11.88 -85.06
CA LEU A 514 57.74 -11.62 -86.00
C LEU A 514 58.94 -12.54 -85.74
N GLN A 515 59.70 -12.86 -86.78
CA GLN A 515 61.00 -13.51 -86.62
C GLN A 515 62.05 -12.47 -86.19
N LEU A 516 62.29 -12.40 -84.89
CA LEU A 516 63.31 -11.56 -84.27
C LEU A 516 64.62 -12.35 -84.07
N SER A 517 65.77 -11.66 -84.06
CA SER A 517 67.03 -12.27 -83.62
C SER A 517 67.00 -12.60 -82.13
N GLU A 518 67.80 -13.57 -81.69
CA GLU A 518 67.87 -14.06 -80.30
C GLU A 518 67.97 -12.92 -79.27
N ARG A 519 68.86 -11.95 -79.51
CA ARG A 519 69.01 -10.76 -78.66
C ARG A 519 67.72 -9.91 -78.55
N PHE A 520 66.96 -9.74 -79.63
CA PHE A 520 65.70 -9.00 -79.60
C PHE A 520 64.55 -9.82 -79.01
N GLN A 521 64.60 -11.15 -79.09
CA GLN A 521 63.68 -12.04 -78.37
C GLN A 521 63.87 -11.91 -76.86
N GLU A 522 65.11 -11.86 -76.37
CA GLU A 522 65.42 -11.63 -74.94
C GLU A 522 64.91 -10.26 -74.46
N TYR A 523 65.17 -9.18 -75.20
CA TYR A 523 64.65 -7.86 -74.84
C TYR A 523 63.12 -7.81 -74.84
N LEU A 524 62.47 -8.48 -75.80
CA LEU A 524 61.01 -8.57 -75.85
C LEU A 524 60.46 -9.35 -74.64
N ALA A 525 61.10 -10.46 -74.27
CA ALA A 525 60.71 -11.23 -73.10
C ALA A 525 60.81 -10.40 -71.82
N LEU A 526 61.93 -9.68 -71.61
CA LEU A 526 62.11 -8.78 -70.47
C LEU A 526 61.05 -7.67 -70.41
N ALA A 527 60.74 -7.05 -71.55
CA ALA A 527 59.74 -5.98 -71.60
C ALA A 527 58.32 -6.48 -71.31
N LEU A 528 57.97 -7.67 -71.79
CA LEU A 528 56.68 -8.30 -71.50
C LEU A 528 56.57 -8.72 -70.03
N ASP A 529 57.61 -9.32 -69.47
CA ASP A 529 57.65 -9.69 -68.05
C ASP A 529 57.48 -8.47 -67.14
N GLU A 530 58.14 -7.34 -67.47
CA GLU A 530 57.97 -6.10 -66.70
C GLU A 530 56.57 -5.50 -66.89
N SER A 531 55.99 -5.57 -68.09
CA SER A 531 54.62 -5.17 -68.34
C SER A 531 53.62 -5.98 -67.50
N ASP A 532 53.76 -7.30 -67.48
CA ASP A 532 52.93 -8.22 -66.69
C ASP A 532 53.12 -7.99 -65.18
N ARG A 533 54.35 -7.68 -64.76
CA ARG A 533 54.65 -7.28 -63.38
C ARG A 533 53.94 -5.98 -62.99
N LEU A 534 54.00 -4.94 -63.83
CA LEU A 534 53.32 -3.67 -63.58
C LEU A 534 51.79 -3.84 -63.53
N GLN A 535 51.22 -4.64 -64.42
CA GLN A 535 49.78 -4.95 -64.39
C GLN A 535 49.37 -5.64 -63.08
N ARG A 536 50.16 -6.61 -62.60
CA ARG A 536 49.94 -7.26 -61.29
C ARG A 536 50.03 -6.26 -60.14
N LEU A 537 51.00 -5.35 -60.16
CA LEU A 537 51.16 -4.32 -59.13
C LEU A 537 49.97 -3.35 -59.10
N LEU A 538 49.50 -2.88 -60.25
CA LEU A 538 48.31 -2.03 -60.36
C LEU A 538 47.06 -2.72 -59.80
N ASN A 539 46.86 -4.00 -60.11
CA ASN A 539 45.76 -4.79 -59.55
C ASN A 539 45.87 -4.94 -58.03
N GLN A 540 47.07 -5.14 -57.49
CA GLN A 540 47.29 -5.23 -56.04
C GLN A 540 47.02 -3.91 -55.32
N ILE A 541 47.40 -2.76 -55.90
CA ILE A 541 47.06 -1.43 -55.35
C ILE A 541 45.54 -1.27 -55.27
N LEU A 542 44.83 -1.60 -56.35
CA LEU A 542 43.37 -1.49 -56.39
C LEU A 542 42.69 -2.38 -55.35
N LEU A 543 43.16 -3.64 -55.23
CA LEU A 543 42.69 -4.61 -54.25
C LEU A 543 42.95 -4.14 -52.82
N TYR A 544 44.09 -3.51 -52.58
CA TYR A 544 44.40 -2.95 -51.27
C TYR A 544 43.57 -1.69 -50.98
N ALA A 545 43.29 -0.82 -51.94
CA ALA A 545 42.69 0.48 -51.66
C ALA A 545 41.16 0.42 -51.47
N ARG A 546 40.46 -0.46 -52.21
CA ARG A 546 38.99 -0.56 -52.14
C ARG A 546 38.49 -1.24 -50.85
N PRO A 547 37.31 -0.85 -50.34
CA PRO A 547 36.60 -1.61 -49.30
C PRO A 547 36.43 -3.07 -49.71
N GLN A 548 36.64 -4.00 -48.77
CA GLN A 548 36.42 -5.43 -49.01
C GLN A 548 34.95 -5.75 -48.77
N LEU A 549 34.11 -5.53 -49.78
CA LEU A 549 32.75 -6.05 -49.78
C LEU A 549 32.81 -7.56 -50.03
N LEU A 550 32.26 -8.34 -49.11
CA LEU A 550 32.31 -9.79 -49.15
C LEU A 550 31.03 -10.36 -49.75
N GLN A 551 31.17 -11.24 -50.73
CA GLN A 551 30.09 -12.11 -51.20
C GLN A 551 30.16 -13.41 -50.40
N ARG A 552 29.58 -13.40 -49.21
CA ARG A 552 29.66 -14.54 -48.29
C ARG A 552 28.75 -15.67 -48.76
N SER A 553 29.29 -16.88 -48.72
CA SER A 553 28.60 -18.14 -48.96
C SER A 553 29.04 -19.18 -47.94
N GLU A 554 28.24 -20.20 -47.74
CA GLU A 554 28.66 -21.38 -47.00
C GLU A 554 29.86 -22.02 -47.71
N LEU A 555 30.99 -22.14 -47.01
CA LEU A 555 32.25 -22.62 -47.56
C LEU A 555 32.85 -23.69 -46.65
N GLU A 556 32.91 -24.93 -47.15
CA GLU A 556 33.64 -26.02 -46.52
C GLU A 556 35.15 -25.84 -46.78
N LEU A 557 35.93 -25.67 -45.70
CA LEU A 557 37.32 -25.22 -45.77
C LEU A 557 38.29 -26.31 -46.20
N SER A 558 38.08 -27.59 -45.85
CA SER A 558 39.04 -28.64 -46.16
C SER A 558 39.15 -28.90 -47.65
N GLY A 559 38.01 -29.08 -48.33
CA GLY A 559 37.92 -29.23 -49.77
C GLY A 559 38.38 -27.97 -50.50
N PHE A 560 37.98 -26.80 -50.03
CA PHE A 560 38.41 -25.52 -50.60
C PHE A 560 39.94 -25.32 -50.57
N ILE A 561 40.59 -25.61 -49.43
CA ILE A 561 42.05 -25.50 -49.29
C ILE A 561 42.74 -26.56 -50.16
N ALA A 562 42.27 -27.81 -50.15
CA ALA A 562 42.83 -28.88 -50.95
C ALA A 562 42.78 -28.56 -52.46
N ASP A 563 41.64 -28.09 -52.97
CA ASP A 563 41.47 -27.66 -54.38
C ASP A 563 42.43 -26.52 -54.74
N THR A 564 42.58 -25.56 -53.82
CA THR A 564 43.48 -24.41 -54.03
C THR A 564 44.93 -24.85 -54.07
N LEU A 565 45.36 -25.74 -53.18
CA LEU A 565 46.72 -26.28 -53.14
C LEU A 565 47.05 -27.12 -54.37
N ASN A 566 46.12 -27.94 -54.85
CA ASN A 566 46.29 -28.72 -56.10
C ASN A 566 46.57 -27.81 -57.30
N THR A 567 45.88 -26.67 -57.37
CA THR A 567 46.14 -25.66 -58.43
C THR A 567 47.52 -25.03 -58.28
N LEU A 568 47.99 -24.83 -57.05
CA LEU A 568 49.27 -24.20 -56.76
C LEU A 568 50.47 -25.14 -56.94
N GLN A 569 50.30 -26.46 -56.97
CA GLN A 569 51.41 -27.39 -57.26
C GLN A 569 52.05 -27.13 -58.64
N ALA A 570 51.27 -26.63 -59.61
CA ALA A 570 51.75 -26.32 -60.95
C ALA A 570 52.46 -24.95 -61.07
N MET A 571 52.55 -24.16 -59.99
CA MET A 571 53.14 -22.81 -60.07
C MET A 571 54.68 -22.88 -60.05
N PRO A 572 55.39 -21.96 -60.75
CA PRO A 572 56.85 -21.94 -60.76
C PRO A 572 57.47 -21.86 -59.36
N ALA A 573 56.87 -21.11 -58.45
CA ALA A 573 57.35 -20.95 -57.07
C ALA A 573 57.31 -22.25 -56.24
N ALA A 574 56.44 -23.20 -56.60
CA ALA A 574 56.30 -24.52 -55.96
C ALA A 574 57.10 -25.63 -56.66
N SER A 575 57.73 -25.34 -57.81
CA SER A 575 58.55 -26.30 -58.53
C SER A 575 59.68 -26.81 -57.64
N GLY A 576 59.81 -28.14 -57.51
CA GLY A 576 60.83 -28.77 -56.66
C GLY A 576 60.55 -28.70 -55.14
N LYS A 577 59.34 -28.31 -54.72
CA LYS A 577 58.94 -28.21 -53.30
C LYS A 577 57.72 -29.08 -53.00
N HIS A 578 57.62 -29.55 -51.76
CA HIS A 578 56.50 -30.37 -51.31
C HIS A 578 55.42 -29.50 -50.64
N LEU A 579 54.21 -29.48 -51.21
CA LEU A 579 53.04 -28.87 -50.60
C LEU A 579 52.23 -29.93 -49.85
N ASN A 580 52.25 -29.88 -48.52
CA ASN A 580 51.55 -30.82 -47.66
C ASN A 580 50.29 -30.17 -47.08
N PHE A 581 49.15 -30.87 -47.17
CA PHE A 581 47.92 -30.46 -46.51
C PHE A 581 47.60 -31.42 -45.35
N ALA A 582 47.52 -30.88 -44.14
CA ALA A 582 47.07 -31.57 -42.94
C ALA A 582 45.67 -31.07 -42.57
N GLY A 583 44.66 -31.62 -43.24
CA GLY A 583 43.24 -31.31 -42.98
C GLY A 583 42.71 -31.95 -41.70
N THR A 584 41.47 -31.60 -41.34
CA THR A 584 40.71 -32.21 -40.25
C THR A 584 39.88 -33.41 -40.76
N SER A 585 39.57 -34.37 -39.89
CA SER A 585 38.67 -35.49 -40.23
C SER A 585 37.20 -35.08 -40.31
N GLU A 586 36.83 -33.98 -39.67
CA GLU A 586 35.48 -33.41 -39.67
C GLU A 586 35.39 -32.24 -40.66
N PRO A 587 34.27 -32.09 -41.39
CA PRO A 587 34.06 -30.97 -42.30
C PRO A 587 33.93 -29.67 -41.48
N VAL A 588 34.68 -28.64 -41.87
CA VAL A 588 34.66 -27.35 -41.19
C VAL A 588 34.10 -26.30 -42.14
N THR A 589 32.94 -25.75 -41.78
CA THR A 589 32.21 -24.81 -42.62
C THR A 589 32.19 -23.42 -42.01
N ILE A 590 32.42 -22.40 -42.84
CA ILE A 590 32.33 -20.99 -42.46
C ILE A 590 31.43 -20.22 -43.42
N SER A 591 30.96 -19.05 -42.98
CA SER A 591 30.37 -18.04 -43.87
C SER A 591 31.49 -17.16 -44.43
N GLY A 592 31.94 -17.45 -45.66
CA GLY A 592 33.12 -16.82 -46.24
C GLY A 592 32.98 -16.51 -47.73
N ASP A 593 33.75 -15.53 -48.20
CA ASP A 593 33.88 -15.22 -49.63
C ASP A 593 34.98 -16.12 -50.22
N ARG A 594 34.57 -17.06 -51.08
CA ARG A 594 35.44 -18.08 -51.67
C ARG A 594 36.60 -17.47 -52.45
N ASP A 595 36.36 -16.44 -53.26
CA ASP A 595 37.39 -15.86 -54.12
C ASP A 595 38.40 -15.05 -53.30
N LYS A 596 37.94 -14.32 -52.28
CA LYS A 596 38.80 -13.55 -51.37
C LYS A 596 39.66 -14.45 -50.50
N LEU A 597 39.09 -15.52 -49.95
CA LEU A 597 39.85 -16.49 -49.19
C LEU A 597 40.82 -17.28 -50.08
N LYS A 598 40.48 -17.51 -51.36
CA LYS A 598 41.40 -18.14 -52.31
C LYS A 598 42.64 -17.28 -52.50
N GLN A 599 42.44 -15.97 -52.63
CA GLN A 599 43.53 -15.02 -52.69
C GLN A 599 44.40 -15.02 -51.42
N VAL A 600 43.80 -15.20 -50.23
CA VAL A 600 44.56 -15.34 -48.98
C VAL A 600 45.48 -16.56 -49.02
N VAL A 601 44.93 -17.74 -49.34
CA VAL A 601 45.70 -18.98 -49.41
C VAL A 601 46.81 -18.88 -50.46
N ILE A 602 46.51 -18.38 -51.66
CA ILE A 602 47.50 -18.20 -52.73
C ILE A 602 48.65 -17.31 -52.27
N ASN A 603 48.36 -16.15 -51.68
CA ASN A 603 49.40 -15.21 -51.25
C ASN A 603 50.28 -15.79 -50.14
N LEU A 604 49.68 -16.47 -49.15
CA LEU A 604 50.43 -17.05 -48.03
C LEU A 604 51.28 -18.24 -48.48
N VAL A 605 50.73 -19.15 -49.29
CA VAL A 605 51.45 -20.33 -49.80
C VAL A 605 52.57 -19.92 -50.75
N THR A 606 52.34 -18.93 -51.63
CA THR A 606 53.40 -18.41 -52.52
C THR A 606 54.55 -17.81 -51.72
N ASN A 607 54.24 -16.98 -50.71
CA ASN A 607 55.26 -16.40 -49.83
C ASN A 607 56.06 -17.45 -49.06
N ALA A 608 55.38 -18.50 -48.57
CA ALA A 608 55.99 -19.64 -47.89
C ALA A 608 56.90 -20.43 -48.82
N CYS A 609 56.47 -20.71 -50.06
CA CYS A 609 57.29 -21.40 -51.05
C CYS A 609 58.55 -20.61 -51.38
N GLU A 610 58.43 -19.30 -51.62
CA GLU A 610 59.58 -18.43 -51.92
C GLU A 610 60.59 -18.32 -50.76
N ALA A 611 60.19 -18.62 -49.53
CA ALA A 611 61.04 -18.55 -48.35
C ALA A 611 61.83 -19.84 -48.06
N VAL A 612 61.60 -20.89 -48.85
CA VAL A 612 62.11 -22.25 -48.63
C VAL A 612 62.99 -22.70 -49.80
N GLU A 613 64.10 -23.37 -49.50
CA GLU A 613 65.02 -23.97 -50.48
C GLU A 613 64.40 -25.20 -51.18
N GLU A 614 64.93 -25.58 -52.35
CA GLU A 614 64.46 -26.77 -53.08
C GLU A 614 64.57 -28.05 -52.22
N GLY A 615 63.56 -28.92 -52.29
CA GLY A 615 63.48 -30.16 -51.49
C GLY A 615 62.83 -30.01 -50.11
N ASN A 616 62.65 -28.79 -49.59
CA ASN A 616 61.93 -28.54 -48.35
C ASN A 616 60.43 -28.26 -48.60
N GLY A 617 59.59 -28.60 -47.62
CA GLY A 617 58.13 -28.54 -47.76
C GLY A 617 57.47 -27.32 -47.10
N VAL A 618 56.31 -26.93 -47.63
CA VAL A 618 55.35 -26.01 -46.98
C VAL A 618 54.16 -26.84 -46.51
N THR A 619 53.80 -26.69 -45.24
CA THR A 619 52.67 -27.40 -44.65
C THR A 619 51.53 -26.43 -44.41
N VAL A 620 50.34 -26.76 -44.91
CA VAL A 620 49.09 -26.07 -44.60
C VAL A 620 48.27 -26.97 -43.70
N SER A 621 47.88 -26.50 -42.51
CA SER A 621 47.02 -27.24 -41.59
C SER A 621 45.74 -26.47 -41.28
N LEU A 622 44.67 -27.21 -41.02
CA LEU A 622 43.40 -26.69 -40.55
C LEU A 622 43.15 -27.22 -39.13
N GLN A 623 42.82 -26.34 -38.19
CA GLN A 623 42.57 -26.70 -36.78
C GLN A 623 41.42 -25.88 -36.21
N ASN A 624 40.48 -26.52 -35.52
CA ASN A 624 39.51 -25.81 -34.70
C ASN A 624 40.22 -25.31 -33.43
N ILE A 625 40.10 -24.02 -33.12
CA ILE A 625 40.64 -23.45 -31.89
C ILE A 625 39.66 -23.70 -30.74
N ASP A 626 38.38 -23.41 -30.97
CA ASP A 626 37.27 -23.58 -30.04
C ASP A 626 35.95 -23.76 -30.80
N SER A 627 34.81 -23.66 -30.12
CA SER A 627 33.47 -23.76 -30.71
C SER A 627 33.09 -22.61 -31.64
N HIS A 628 33.91 -21.57 -31.73
CA HIS A 628 33.61 -20.33 -32.45
C HIS A 628 34.65 -19.97 -33.51
N GLN A 629 35.84 -20.56 -33.51
CA GLN A 629 36.92 -20.21 -34.42
C GLN A 629 37.65 -21.41 -35.02
N VAL A 630 38.01 -21.25 -36.29
CA VAL A 630 38.90 -22.15 -37.04
C VAL A 630 40.17 -21.42 -37.44
N CYS A 631 41.29 -22.14 -37.47
CA CYS A 631 42.61 -21.64 -37.81
C CYS A 631 43.18 -22.35 -39.04
N ILE A 632 43.49 -21.58 -40.08
CA ILE A 632 44.30 -22.01 -41.21
C ILE A 632 45.74 -21.61 -40.91
N GLN A 633 46.64 -22.59 -40.81
CA GLN A 633 48.06 -22.35 -40.54
C GLN A 633 48.89 -22.71 -41.76
N ILE A 634 49.77 -21.79 -42.16
CA ILE A 634 50.75 -22.01 -43.22
C ILE A 634 52.12 -21.98 -42.56
N HIS A 635 52.81 -23.11 -42.58
CA HIS A 635 54.10 -23.29 -41.97
C HIS A 635 55.17 -23.55 -43.03
N ASN A 636 56.31 -22.88 -42.88
CA ASN A 636 57.48 -23.09 -43.71
C ASN A 636 58.77 -23.04 -42.90
N GLY A 637 59.72 -23.90 -43.26
CA GLY A 637 61.09 -23.80 -42.75
C GLY A 637 61.81 -22.55 -43.31
N GLY A 638 63.03 -22.30 -42.82
CA GLY A 638 63.87 -21.20 -43.32
C GLY A 638 64.43 -20.32 -42.21
N ALA A 639 65.15 -19.27 -42.60
CA ALA A 639 65.77 -18.34 -41.66
C ALA A 639 64.70 -17.56 -40.85
N PRO A 640 64.91 -17.34 -39.54
CA PRO A 640 63.95 -16.61 -38.71
C PRO A 640 63.80 -15.16 -39.16
N ILE A 641 62.58 -14.66 -39.13
CA ILE A 641 62.29 -13.25 -39.37
C ILE A 641 62.58 -12.46 -38.07
N PRO A 642 63.45 -11.43 -38.11
CA PRO A 642 63.72 -10.62 -36.91
C PRO A 642 62.46 -9.96 -36.34
N ALA A 643 62.36 -9.85 -35.02
CA ALA A 643 61.20 -9.26 -34.33
C ALA A 643 60.88 -7.82 -34.80
N THR A 644 61.91 -7.04 -35.12
CA THR A 644 61.76 -5.66 -35.66
C THR A 644 61.13 -5.62 -37.05
N VAL A 645 61.26 -6.71 -37.82
CA VAL A 645 60.68 -6.89 -39.16
C VAL A 645 59.27 -7.45 -39.06
N LEU A 646 59.01 -8.40 -38.14
CA LEU A 646 57.67 -8.98 -37.92
C LEU A 646 56.59 -7.91 -37.72
N LEU A 647 56.87 -6.86 -36.93
CA LEU A 647 55.96 -5.73 -36.68
C LEU A 647 55.62 -4.88 -37.93
N LYS A 648 56.38 -5.04 -39.02
CA LYS A 648 56.22 -4.26 -40.25
C LYS A 648 55.68 -5.08 -41.42
N LEU A 649 55.67 -6.42 -41.33
CA LEU A 649 55.30 -7.30 -42.45
C LEU A 649 53.90 -7.06 -43.02
N THR A 650 52.93 -6.66 -42.19
CA THR A 650 51.57 -6.36 -42.63
C THR A 650 51.37 -4.90 -43.06
N LYS A 651 52.42 -4.06 -43.00
CA LYS A 651 52.35 -2.67 -43.47
C LYS A 651 52.43 -2.65 -45.00
N PRO A 652 51.60 -1.86 -45.68
CA PRO A 652 51.63 -1.77 -47.14
C PRO A 652 53.01 -1.29 -47.64
N PHE A 653 53.44 -1.82 -48.78
CA PHE A 653 54.72 -1.52 -49.45
C PHE A 653 55.99 -1.95 -48.69
N PHE A 654 55.86 -2.65 -47.56
CA PHE A 654 57.01 -3.20 -46.84
C PHE A 654 57.41 -4.57 -47.41
N THR A 655 58.65 -4.71 -47.88
CA THR A 655 59.22 -5.96 -48.39
C THR A 655 60.69 -6.08 -48.00
N THR A 656 61.16 -7.32 -47.79
CA THR A 656 62.59 -7.66 -47.66
C THR A 656 63.15 -8.33 -48.92
N LYS A 657 62.30 -8.62 -49.90
CA LYS A 657 62.64 -9.27 -51.17
C LYS A 657 62.87 -8.21 -52.26
N SER A 658 63.90 -8.39 -53.09
CA SER A 658 64.25 -7.48 -54.19
C SER A 658 63.18 -7.39 -55.29
N SER A 659 62.37 -8.44 -55.48
CA SER A 659 61.28 -8.50 -56.46
C SER A 659 59.88 -8.33 -55.85
N GLY A 660 59.75 -8.23 -54.52
CA GLY A 660 58.47 -8.20 -53.83
C GLY A 660 57.84 -6.80 -53.76
N ASN A 661 56.53 -6.70 -53.97
CA ASN A 661 55.82 -5.41 -53.95
C ASN A 661 55.38 -4.96 -52.55
N GLY A 662 55.50 -5.83 -51.53
CA GLY A 662 55.11 -5.53 -50.15
C GLY A 662 53.61 -5.34 -49.89
N LEU A 663 52.75 -5.60 -50.88
CA LEU A 663 51.29 -5.47 -50.75
C LEU A 663 50.59 -6.78 -50.38
N GLY A 664 51.19 -7.94 -50.66
CA GLY A 664 50.53 -9.24 -50.52
C GLY A 664 49.97 -9.49 -49.12
N LEU A 665 50.80 -9.32 -48.09
CA LEU A 665 50.40 -9.58 -46.70
C LEU A 665 49.46 -8.50 -46.13
N ALA A 666 49.58 -7.26 -46.60
CA ALA A 666 48.65 -6.18 -46.26
C ALA A 666 47.24 -6.45 -46.82
N ILE A 667 47.15 -7.01 -48.05
CA ILE A 667 45.88 -7.46 -48.65
C ILE A 667 45.31 -8.64 -47.87
N VAL A 668 46.14 -9.62 -47.50
CA VAL A 668 45.71 -10.77 -46.66
C VAL A 668 45.09 -10.26 -45.37
N LYS A 669 45.77 -9.38 -44.65
CA LYS A 669 45.27 -8.80 -43.39
C LYS A 669 43.88 -8.15 -43.59
N ARG A 670 43.72 -7.31 -44.61
CA ARG A 670 42.43 -6.66 -44.91
C ARG A 670 41.30 -7.65 -45.23
N ILE A 671 41.60 -8.71 -45.98
CA ILE A 671 40.60 -9.74 -46.32
C ILE A 671 40.18 -10.50 -45.05
N VAL A 672 41.14 -10.88 -44.21
CA VAL A 672 40.88 -11.60 -42.96
C VAL A 672 40.08 -10.74 -41.98
N GLU A 673 40.44 -9.47 -41.79
CA GLU A 673 39.69 -8.52 -40.95
C GLU A 673 38.25 -8.29 -41.46
N ALA A 674 38.04 -8.23 -42.79
CA ALA A 674 36.69 -8.13 -43.36
C ALA A 674 35.82 -9.37 -43.08
N HIS A 675 36.45 -10.53 -42.89
CA HIS A 675 35.81 -11.77 -42.44
C HIS A 675 35.69 -11.85 -40.90
N GLN A 676 35.95 -10.76 -40.18
CA GLN A 676 35.99 -10.72 -38.70
C GLN A 676 37.02 -11.70 -38.11
N GLY A 677 38.07 -12.00 -38.88
CA GLY A 677 39.15 -12.88 -38.48
C GLY A 677 40.39 -12.12 -37.99
N GLU A 678 41.39 -12.87 -37.56
CA GLU A 678 42.68 -12.34 -37.11
C GLU A 678 43.85 -13.03 -37.84
N LEU A 679 44.85 -12.23 -38.22
CA LEU A 679 46.10 -12.70 -38.85
C LEU A 679 47.25 -12.59 -37.85
N ARG A 680 47.94 -13.71 -37.57
CA ARG A 680 49.15 -13.75 -36.72
C ARG A 680 50.32 -14.37 -37.46
N ILE A 681 51.53 -13.88 -37.17
CA ILE A 681 52.78 -14.36 -37.77
C ILE A 681 53.78 -14.61 -36.66
N GLU A 682 54.27 -15.84 -36.58
CA GLU A 682 55.27 -16.28 -35.62
C GLU A 682 56.49 -16.79 -36.40
N SER A 683 57.69 -16.42 -36.00
CA SER A 683 58.92 -16.89 -36.65
C SER A 683 60.03 -17.09 -35.62
N SER A 684 60.71 -18.23 -35.65
CA SER A 684 61.84 -18.54 -34.77
C SER A 684 62.87 -19.42 -35.46
N ALA A 685 64.10 -19.42 -34.95
CA ALA A 685 65.18 -20.23 -35.53
C ALA A 685 64.92 -21.74 -35.42
N ALA A 686 64.18 -22.17 -34.39
CA ALA A 686 63.89 -23.57 -34.12
C ALA A 686 62.65 -24.09 -34.86
N ALA A 687 61.64 -23.24 -35.08
CA ALA A 687 60.33 -23.63 -35.60
C ALA A 687 59.98 -23.00 -36.96
N GLY A 688 60.92 -22.36 -37.65
CA GLY A 688 60.63 -21.70 -38.94
C GLY A 688 59.60 -20.58 -38.80
N THR A 689 58.82 -20.33 -39.86
CA THR A 689 57.77 -19.30 -39.89
C THR A 689 56.40 -19.94 -40.00
N THR A 690 55.46 -19.50 -39.15
CA THR A 690 54.05 -19.91 -39.17
C THR A 690 53.16 -18.69 -39.30
N VAL A 691 52.31 -18.67 -40.32
CA VAL A 691 51.25 -17.68 -40.50
C VAL A 691 49.92 -18.31 -40.15
N LYS A 692 49.20 -17.72 -39.20
CA LYS A 692 47.90 -18.20 -38.70
C LYS A 692 46.80 -17.24 -39.15
N VAL A 693 45.78 -17.77 -39.80
CA VAL A 693 44.55 -17.07 -40.18
C VAL A 693 43.40 -17.66 -39.39
N MET A 694 42.87 -16.90 -38.43
CA MET A 694 41.76 -17.30 -37.57
C MET A 694 40.46 -16.71 -38.12
N LEU A 695 39.45 -17.54 -38.33
CA LEU A 695 38.16 -17.15 -38.91
C LEU A 695 37.01 -17.64 -38.00
N PRO A 696 35.89 -16.90 -37.91
CA PRO A 696 34.73 -17.36 -37.17
C PRO A 696 34.06 -18.55 -37.87
N LEU A 697 33.64 -19.55 -37.08
CA LEU A 697 32.78 -20.63 -37.53
C LEU A 697 31.37 -20.10 -37.80
N ALA A 698 30.67 -20.70 -38.76
CA ALA A 698 29.25 -20.42 -38.94
C ALA A 698 28.51 -20.91 -37.69
N ILE A 699 27.93 -19.99 -36.92
CA ILE A 699 26.99 -20.35 -35.86
C ILE A 699 25.81 -21.00 -36.59
N ALA A 700 25.54 -22.27 -36.31
CA ALA A 700 24.26 -22.85 -36.70
C ALA A 700 23.20 -22.03 -35.98
N ASP A 701 22.44 -21.22 -36.71
CA ASP A 701 21.25 -20.57 -36.17
C ASP A 701 20.36 -21.69 -35.60
N SER A 702 20.40 -21.85 -34.28
CA SER A 702 19.42 -22.64 -33.55
C SER A 702 18.11 -21.86 -33.63
N HIS A 703 17.35 -22.15 -34.68
CA HIS A 703 15.93 -21.79 -34.76
C HIS A 703 15.12 -22.45 -33.65
#